data_AF-A0A9X7AGG7-F1
#
_entry.id   AF-A0A9X7AGG7-F1
#
_cell.length_a   1.000
_cell.length_b   1.000
_cell.length_c   1.000
_cell.angle_alpha   90.00
_cell.angle_beta   90.00
_cell.angle_gamma   90.00
#
_symmetry.space_group_name_H-M   'P 1'
#
loop_
_entity.id
_entity.type
_entity.pdbx_description
1 polymer ?
#
loop_
_entity_poly.entity_id
_entity_poly.type
_entity_poly.pdbx_seq_one_letter_code
_entity_poly.pdbx_strand_id
1 'polypeptide(L)'
;MLNEIVTNPFATAATEVIKQSVTGIMNTWVKPKMEAIKARRKIDSKLENYFFDVFRDYLVRTYEQNKFVNIIALGNNQVDIDKIYYPLTISNENSEESYSVTDYNSILFNKYKKVIIEDSAGMGKSTIMKKLFISCVEKNEGIPIFIELRKLQEDTEIVDWVLDQLNSIHLENDKQVILEMINRGDFIFLLDGFDEIPFDYKDKITHNLKAFIAKSNNNIFILTSRSDDVLSSFGQFKKFHINGMGIEEAYGLIERYDNFLNLNLSESIINQINKNIEQEAFNDLEEFLKVPFLVSLIYLTYKHKRDVPLQKDQFYRKVYDALFEEHDLSKDGYKRQRYSGLSIDQLHKLLRKLGYLCLIENRVEYKKDKLLALIEESTDSPYFENIKPHDVFKDLIYNVPLIIEEGLTYKWAHKSFMEYFSAQFIFIDNGDRKDTILENIMNSKRFSSYSNMLDLYYDIDQETFDKAIIYPILKDFIEYIGDIAQYKSDEEILYKEFMYEKIITFQTMSDEIGIMEHIRGNEPIIRIKQKLGEYYNADSEDFYLLTHHGDFVNSREVEVFSKKSNVLHLFTLLKNKNSKMLKALEITGESHIANVDGNLHIISYLDVGLSESELQKNMGYILNSKFLSYRDMNYYFNYKKSVEYIKSIEMQIEKRNNDIIFTNL
;
A
#
# COMPACT_ATOMS: atom_id res chain seq x y z
N MET A 1 17.34 -42.73 -4.23
CA MET A 1 17.91 -42.89 -5.59
C MET A 1 18.28 -41.51 -6.09
N LEU A 2 19.55 -41.16 -5.90
CA LEU A 2 20.21 -39.98 -6.46
C LEU A 2 20.81 -40.38 -7.81
N ASN A 3 20.91 -39.42 -8.73
CA ASN A 3 21.52 -39.47 -10.07
C ASN A 3 20.60 -39.83 -11.24
N GLU A 4 19.80 -38.85 -11.68
CA GLU A 4 19.71 -38.53 -13.11
C GLU A 4 19.88 -37.02 -13.26
N ILE A 5 21.05 -36.58 -13.70
CA ILE A 5 21.24 -35.25 -14.27
C ILE A 5 20.49 -35.27 -15.60
N VAL A 6 19.22 -34.90 -15.57
CA VAL A 6 18.47 -34.56 -16.78
C VAL A 6 19.06 -33.25 -17.29
N THR A 7 20.00 -33.35 -18.22
CA THR A 7 20.40 -32.21 -19.05
C THR A 7 19.16 -31.74 -19.81
N ASN A 8 18.56 -30.65 -19.34
CA ASN A 8 17.34 -30.07 -19.88
C ASN A 8 17.63 -29.50 -21.29
N PRO A 9 16.99 -30.00 -22.37
CA PRO A 9 17.18 -29.48 -23.73
C PRO A 9 16.89 -27.98 -23.88
N PHE A 10 16.05 -27.43 -22.99
CA PHE A 10 15.76 -25.99 -22.92
C PHE A 10 16.95 -25.17 -22.40
N ALA A 11 17.81 -25.74 -21.54
CA ALA A 11 19.01 -25.07 -21.07
C ALA A 11 20.03 -24.89 -22.21
N THR A 12 20.23 -25.93 -23.03
CA THR A 12 21.17 -25.89 -24.17
C THR A 12 20.72 -24.92 -25.27
N ALA A 13 19.42 -24.86 -25.58
CA ALA A 13 18.88 -23.93 -26.57
C ALA A 13 18.93 -22.47 -26.08
N ALA A 14 18.63 -22.22 -24.79
CA ALA A 14 18.74 -20.89 -24.19
C ALA A 14 20.20 -20.39 -24.18
N THR A 15 21.17 -21.25 -23.85
CA THR A 15 22.60 -20.90 -23.92
C THR A 15 23.04 -20.54 -25.34
N GLU A 16 22.48 -21.18 -26.37
CA GLU A 16 22.83 -20.90 -27.77
C GLU A 16 22.28 -19.55 -28.25
N VAL A 17 21.04 -19.20 -27.87
CA VAL A 17 20.46 -17.88 -28.16
C VAL A 17 21.26 -16.77 -27.48
N ILE A 18 21.63 -16.96 -26.21
CA ILE A 18 22.47 -16.00 -25.47
C ILE A 18 23.81 -15.81 -26.18
N LYS A 19 24.47 -16.90 -26.57
CA LYS A 19 25.75 -16.84 -27.31
C LYS A 19 25.60 -16.10 -28.63
N GLN A 20 24.49 -16.27 -29.36
CA GLN A 20 24.23 -15.55 -30.60
C GLN A 20 24.07 -14.05 -30.37
N SER A 21 23.24 -13.64 -29.40
CA SER A 21 23.04 -12.23 -29.04
C SER A 21 24.34 -11.57 -28.58
N VAL A 22 25.10 -12.24 -27.70
CA VAL A 22 26.42 -11.76 -27.28
C VAL A 22 27.39 -11.67 -28.45
N THR A 23 27.39 -12.65 -29.36
CA THR A 23 28.23 -12.59 -30.57
C THR A 23 27.88 -11.40 -31.47
N GLY A 24 26.59 -11.05 -31.55
CA GLY A 24 26.12 -9.82 -32.19
C GLY A 24 26.78 -8.58 -31.59
N ILE A 25 26.71 -8.43 -30.25
CA ILE A 25 27.33 -7.32 -29.52
C ILE A 25 28.84 -7.24 -29.79
N MET A 26 29.52 -8.38 -29.73
CA MET A 26 30.97 -8.47 -29.92
C MET A 26 31.38 -8.02 -31.31
N ASN A 27 30.65 -8.44 -32.35
CA ASN A 27 30.95 -8.10 -33.73
C ASN A 27 30.60 -6.65 -34.08
N THR A 28 29.47 -6.14 -33.57
CA THR A 28 28.99 -4.80 -33.89
C THR A 28 29.74 -3.72 -33.13
N TRP A 29 30.01 -3.91 -31.84
CA TRP A 29 30.47 -2.84 -30.95
C TRP A 29 31.90 -3.01 -30.47
N VAL A 30 32.30 -4.24 -30.07
CA VAL A 30 33.61 -4.48 -29.44
C VAL A 30 34.72 -4.60 -30.48
N LYS A 31 34.51 -5.40 -31.53
CA LYS A 31 35.53 -5.69 -32.54
C LYS A 31 36.04 -4.46 -33.30
N PRO A 32 35.18 -3.56 -33.82
CA PRO A 32 35.65 -2.36 -34.51
C PRO A 32 36.50 -1.45 -33.61
N LYS A 33 36.17 -1.37 -32.32
CA LYS A 33 36.95 -0.59 -31.34
C LYS A 33 38.33 -1.22 -31.11
N MET A 34 38.38 -2.54 -30.94
CA MET A 34 39.64 -3.26 -30.74
C MET A 34 40.57 -3.13 -31.95
N GLU A 35 40.05 -3.29 -33.16
CA GLU A 35 40.82 -3.11 -34.40
C GLU A 35 41.45 -1.70 -34.48
N ALA A 36 40.67 -0.68 -34.10
CA ALA A 36 41.15 0.70 -34.09
C ALA A 36 42.16 1.00 -32.97
N ILE A 37 42.14 0.28 -31.84
CA ILE A 37 43.14 0.38 -30.77
C ILE A 37 44.42 -0.36 -31.17
N LYS A 38 44.28 -1.56 -31.74
CA LYS A 38 45.37 -2.38 -32.26
C LYS A 38 46.25 -1.62 -33.25
N ALA A 39 45.61 -0.88 -34.18
CA ALA A 39 46.30 -0.03 -35.14
C ALA A 39 47.21 1.04 -34.47
N ARG A 40 46.88 1.50 -33.26
CA ARG A 40 47.66 2.51 -32.52
C ARG A 40 48.71 1.90 -31.60
N ARG A 41 48.39 0.78 -30.94
CA ARG A 41 49.19 0.22 -29.83
C ARG A 41 50.04 -1.00 -30.18
N LYS A 42 49.98 -1.51 -31.42
CA LYS A 42 50.66 -2.77 -31.83
C LYS A 42 50.32 -3.95 -30.92
N ILE A 43 49.04 -4.11 -30.58
CA ILE A 43 48.53 -5.26 -29.81
C ILE A 43 48.66 -6.52 -30.70
N ASP A 44 49.19 -7.61 -30.14
CA ASP A 44 49.27 -8.88 -30.85
C ASP A 44 47.90 -9.60 -30.94
N SER A 45 47.79 -10.60 -31.82
CA SER A 45 46.54 -11.35 -32.00
C SER A 45 46.15 -12.19 -30.79
N LYS A 46 47.09 -12.50 -29.89
CA LYS A 46 46.83 -13.33 -28.71
C LYS A 46 46.12 -12.51 -27.63
N LEU A 47 46.61 -11.30 -27.35
CA LEU A 47 46.01 -10.31 -26.46
C LEU A 47 44.62 -9.87 -26.97
N GLU A 48 44.46 -9.75 -28.28
CA GLU A 48 43.17 -9.45 -28.90
C GLU A 48 42.14 -10.56 -28.66
N ASN A 49 42.49 -11.83 -28.97
CA ASN A 49 41.60 -12.97 -28.74
C ASN A 49 41.23 -13.10 -27.27
N TYR A 50 42.22 -12.94 -26.40
CA TYR A 50 42.04 -12.94 -24.95
C TYR A 50 41.02 -11.91 -24.49
N PHE A 51 41.16 -10.67 -24.96
CA PHE A 51 40.22 -9.60 -24.63
C PHE A 51 38.79 -9.95 -25.06
N PHE A 52 38.64 -10.47 -26.28
CA PHE A 52 37.33 -10.90 -26.77
C PHE A 52 36.73 -12.02 -25.92
N ASP A 53 37.53 -12.98 -25.47
CA ASP A 53 37.04 -14.07 -24.63
C ASP A 53 36.59 -13.55 -23.26
N VAL A 54 37.39 -12.69 -22.61
CA VAL A 54 37.03 -12.10 -21.31
C VAL A 54 35.76 -11.26 -21.40
N PHE A 55 35.64 -10.43 -22.43
CA PHE A 55 34.47 -9.57 -22.63
C PHE A 55 33.21 -10.39 -22.96
N ARG A 56 33.35 -11.45 -23.77
CA ARG A 56 32.26 -12.39 -24.06
C ARG A 56 31.80 -13.09 -22.79
N ASP A 57 32.75 -13.59 -21.99
CA ASP A 57 32.46 -14.30 -20.75
C ASP A 57 31.73 -13.39 -19.74
N TYR A 58 32.13 -12.12 -19.65
CA TYR A 58 31.41 -11.12 -18.86
C TYR A 58 29.95 -10.97 -19.31
N LEU A 59 29.73 -10.76 -20.62
CA LEU A 59 28.38 -10.54 -21.15
C LEU A 59 27.49 -11.77 -20.93
N VAL A 60 28.00 -12.98 -21.17
CA VAL A 60 27.25 -14.23 -20.94
C VAL A 60 26.92 -14.39 -19.45
N ARG A 61 27.93 -14.27 -18.57
CA ARG A 61 27.75 -14.42 -17.12
C ARG A 61 26.76 -13.42 -16.56
N THR A 62 26.90 -12.15 -16.94
CA THR A 62 26.03 -11.07 -16.45
C THR A 62 24.62 -11.20 -17.03
N TYR A 63 24.48 -11.66 -18.27
CA TYR A 63 23.18 -11.98 -18.84
C TYR A 63 22.48 -13.08 -18.05
N GLU A 64 23.16 -14.21 -17.80
CA GLU A 64 22.59 -15.32 -17.02
C GLU A 64 22.19 -14.89 -15.61
N GLN A 65 23.02 -14.10 -14.93
CA GLN A 65 22.70 -13.57 -13.60
C GLN A 65 21.46 -12.68 -13.57
N ASN A 66 21.25 -11.85 -14.61
CA ASN A 66 20.14 -10.91 -14.66
C ASN A 66 18.87 -11.51 -15.29
N LYS A 67 19.01 -12.55 -16.11
CA LYS A 67 17.90 -13.30 -16.73
C LYS A 67 17.01 -13.96 -15.70
N PHE A 68 17.55 -14.27 -14.53
CA PHE A 68 16.83 -14.96 -13.48
C PHE A 68 16.67 -14.08 -12.23
N VAL A 69 15.44 -13.98 -11.74
CA VAL A 69 15.09 -13.17 -10.57
C VAL A 69 14.27 -13.96 -9.56
N ASN A 70 14.43 -13.63 -8.27
CA ASN A 70 13.64 -14.23 -7.20
C ASN A 70 12.43 -13.35 -6.89
N ILE A 71 11.24 -13.94 -6.89
CA ILE A 71 9.98 -13.23 -6.63
C ILE A 71 9.27 -13.82 -5.43
N ILE A 72 8.87 -12.96 -4.48
CA ILE A 72 8.18 -13.38 -3.25
C ILE A 72 6.84 -14.06 -3.53
N ALA A 73 6.03 -13.55 -4.46
CA ALA A 73 4.79 -14.20 -4.91
C ALA A 73 4.99 -15.68 -5.31
N LEU A 74 6.21 -16.01 -5.78
CA LEU A 74 6.60 -17.32 -6.27
C LEU A 74 7.40 -18.11 -5.23
N GLY A 75 7.44 -17.67 -3.96
CA GLY A 75 8.18 -18.33 -2.88
C GLY A 75 9.70 -18.14 -2.96
N ASN A 76 10.16 -17.02 -3.52
CA ASN A 76 11.57 -16.73 -3.78
C ASN A 76 12.26 -17.74 -4.72
N ASN A 77 11.48 -18.46 -5.53
CA ASN A 77 12.03 -19.28 -6.60
C ASN A 77 12.69 -18.41 -7.67
N GLN A 78 13.77 -18.93 -8.24
CA GLN A 78 14.48 -18.31 -9.35
C GLN A 78 13.68 -18.48 -10.65
N VAL A 79 13.26 -17.38 -11.26
CA VAL A 79 12.38 -17.37 -12.43
C VAL A 79 12.97 -16.53 -13.54
N ASP A 80 12.82 -17.00 -14.78
CA ASP A 80 13.13 -16.22 -15.97
C ASP A 80 12.31 -14.93 -15.98
N ILE A 81 12.99 -13.79 -15.96
CA ILE A 81 12.39 -12.46 -15.87
C ILE A 81 11.35 -12.22 -16.98
N ASP A 82 11.54 -12.75 -18.19
CA ASP A 82 10.59 -12.50 -19.29
C ASP A 82 9.24 -13.20 -19.11
N LYS A 83 9.18 -14.25 -18.27
CA LYS A 83 7.91 -14.93 -17.95
C LYS A 83 7.04 -14.08 -17.04
N ILE A 84 7.65 -13.25 -16.21
CA ILE A 84 6.97 -12.54 -15.12
C ILE A 84 7.00 -11.02 -15.28
N TYR A 85 7.87 -10.49 -16.14
CA TYR A 85 8.03 -9.05 -16.32
C TYR A 85 6.75 -8.44 -16.88
N TYR A 86 6.25 -7.44 -16.16
CA TYR A 86 5.16 -6.59 -16.63
C TYR A 86 5.74 -5.20 -16.94
N PRO A 87 5.57 -4.67 -18.16
CA PRO A 87 6.11 -3.37 -18.54
C PRO A 87 5.57 -2.26 -17.65
N LEU A 88 6.47 -1.42 -17.12
CA LEU A 88 6.12 -0.25 -16.33
C LEU A 88 6.31 1.01 -17.16
N THR A 89 5.50 2.02 -16.89
CA THR A 89 5.60 3.31 -17.57
C THR A 89 6.47 4.26 -16.76
N ILE A 90 7.41 4.94 -17.41
CA ILE A 90 8.21 6.01 -16.80
C ILE A 90 7.88 7.36 -17.41
N SER A 91 7.80 8.40 -16.59
CA SER A 91 7.50 9.77 -17.01
C SER A 91 8.50 10.77 -16.45
N ASN A 92 8.73 11.87 -17.17
CA ASN A 92 9.55 12.97 -16.65
C ASN A 92 8.79 13.79 -15.58
N GLU A 93 9.47 14.65 -14.83
CA GLU A 93 8.88 15.42 -13.71
C GLU A 93 7.59 16.19 -14.08
N ASN A 94 7.47 16.68 -15.32
CA ASN A 94 6.30 17.44 -15.79
C ASN A 94 5.22 16.55 -16.45
N SER A 95 5.42 15.23 -16.52
CA SER A 95 4.58 14.27 -17.25
C SER A 95 4.37 14.58 -18.74
N GLU A 96 5.25 15.39 -19.36
CA GLU A 96 5.18 15.73 -20.79
C GLU A 96 5.65 14.58 -21.69
N GLU A 97 6.60 13.79 -21.18
CA GLU A 97 7.15 12.63 -21.89
C GLU A 97 6.96 11.38 -21.05
N SER A 98 6.40 10.35 -21.68
CA SER A 98 6.10 9.07 -21.06
C SER A 98 6.56 7.93 -21.96
N TYR A 99 7.17 6.91 -21.37
CA TYR A 99 7.75 5.77 -22.05
C TYR A 99 7.39 4.48 -21.34
N SER A 100 6.74 3.54 -22.03
CA SER A 100 6.59 2.17 -21.52
C SER A 100 7.92 1.43 -21.64
N VAL A 101 8.41 0.89 -20.53
CA VAL A 101 9.66 0.14 -20.45
C VAL A 101 9.37 -1.33 -20.74
N THR A 102 9.03 -1.64 -21.98
CA THR A 102 8.96 -3.04 -22.45
C THR A 102 10.34 -3.63 -22.62
N ASP A 103 11.29 -2.81 -23.09
CA ASP A 103 12.62 -3.14 -23.56
C ASP A 103 13.53 -1.90 -23.51
N TYR A 104 14.80 -2.05 -23.93
CA TYR A 104 15.68 -0.89 -24.13
C TYR A 104 15.09 0.07 -25.18
N ASN A 105 14.90 1.33 -24.77
CA ASN A 105 14.36 2.38 -25.62
C ASN A 105 15.48 3.29 -26.14
N SER A 106 15.98 2.96 -27.34
CA SER A 106 17.07 3.70 -27.98
C SER A 106 16.71 5.15 -28.28
N ILE A 107 15.42 5.52 -28.45
CA ILE A 107 15.00 6.91 -28.62
C ILE A 107 15.22 7.70 -27.33
N LEU A 108 14.72 7.20 -26.20
CA LEU A 108 14.85 7.82 -24.89
C LEU A 108 16.31 7.97 -24.48
N PHE A 109 17.06 6.86 -24.48
CA PHE A 109 18.39 6.84 -23.91
C PHE A 109 19.44 7.52 -24.81
N ASN A 110 19.24 7.55 -26.14
CA ASN A 110 20.09 8.36 -27.01
C ASN A 110 19.79 9.85 -26.96
N LYS A 111 18.53 10.24 -26.71
CA LYS A 111 18.15 11.65 -26.56
C LYS A 111 18.82 12.28 -25.33
N TYR A 112 18.75 11.61 -24.19
CA TYR A 112 19.24 12.19 -22.93
C TYR A 112 20.66 11.78 -22.56
N LYS A 113 21.12 10.59 -22.95
CA LYS A 113 22.40 9.96 -22.60
C LYS A 113 22.65 9.74 -21.09
N LYS A 114 22.10 10.56 -20.21
CA LYS A 114 22.24 10.49 -18.75
C LYS A 114 20.83 10.55 -18.15
N VAL A 115 20.34 9.42 -17.66
CA VAL A 115 18.96 9.27 -17.15
C VAL A 115 18.98 8.78 -15.70
N ILE A 116 18.19 9.41 -14.84
CA ILE A 116 17.91 8.93 -13.49
C ILE A 116 16.46 8.42 -13.47
N ILE A 117 16.26 7.20 -12.99
CA ILE A 117 14.93 6.67 -12.65
C ILE A 117 14.83 6.68 -11.11
N GLU A 118 14.09 7.66 -10.58
CA GLU A 118 13.93 7.87 -9.14
C GLU A 118 12.51 7.58 -8.69
N ASP A 119 12.36 6.61 -7.78
CA ASP A 119 11.05 6.28 -7.21
C ASP A 119 11.16 5.58 -5.86
N SER A 120 10.04 5.40 -5.18
CA SER A 120 9.89 4.66 -3.93
C SER A 120 10.28 3.18 -4.02
N ALA A 121 10.40 2.53 -2.87
CA ALA A 121 10.71 1.11 -2.76
C ALA A 121 9.60 0.25 -3.41
N GLY A 122 9.98 -0.90 -3.99
CA GLY A 122 9.01 -1.84 -4.54
C GLY A 122 8.41 -1.47 -5.91
N MET A 123 8.75 -0.31 -6.47
CA MET A 123 8.31 0.14 -7.80
C MET A 123 8.97 -0.58 -8.98
N GLY A 124 9.91 -1.49 -8.73
CA GLY A 124 10.50 -2.32 -9.79
C GLY A 124 11.76 -1.75 -10.46
N LYS A 125 12.41 -0.73 -9.88
CA LYS A 125 13.67 -0.13 -10.40
C LYS A 125 14.75 -1.16 -10.76
N SER A 126 15.14 -2.03 -9.83
CA SER A 126 16.12 -3.09 -10.11
C SER A 126 15.63 -4.07 -11.19
N THR A 127 14.34 -4.39 -11.22
CA THR A 127 13.74 -5.25 -12.25
C THR A 127 13.83 -4.61 -13.63
N ILE A 128 13.56 -3.30 -13.74
CA ILE A 128 13.76 -2.51 -14.95
C ILE A 128 15.23 -2.59 -15.37
N MET A 129 16.18 -2.39 -14.47
CA MET A 129 17.61 -2.42 -14.78
C MET A 129 18.06 -3.78 -15.34
N LYS A 130 17.57 -4.87 -14.75
CA LYS A 130 17.82 -6.23 -15.26
C LYS A 130 17.22 -6.44 -16.65
N LYS A 131 15.97 -6.00 -16.86
CA LYS A 131 15.31 -6.08 -18.17
C LYS A 131 16.02 -5.24 -19.23
N LEU A 132 16.49 -4.04 -18.88
CA LEU A 132 17.26 -3.19 -19.78
C LEU A 132 18.59 -3.85 -20.17
N PHE A 133 19.33 -4.45 -19.23
CA PHE A 133 20.57 -5.18 -19.54
C PHE A 133 20.31 -6.28 -20.58
N ILE A 134 19.32 -7.13 -20.33
CA ILE A 134 18.95 -8.25 -21.22
C ILE A 134 18.56 -7.71 -22.60
N SER A 135 17.68 -6.72 -22.62
CA SER A 135 17.18 -6.14 -23.87
C SER A 135 18.29 -5.46 -24.68
N CYS A 136 19.27 -4.81 -24.03
CA CYS A 136 20.46 -4.27 -24.71
C CYS A 136 21.23 -5.37 -25.46
N VAL A 137 21.46 -6.52 -24.81
CA VAL A 137 22.17 -7.66 -25.40
C VAL A 137 21.36 -8.30 -26.53
N GLU A 138 20.07 -8.55 -26.31
CA GLU A 138 19.18 -9.19 -27.30
C GLU A 138 18.97 -8.33 -28.54
N LYS A 139 18.83 -7.01 -28.38
CA LYS A 139 18.56 -6.06 -29.48
C LYS A 139 19.81 -5.44 -30.09
N ASN A 140 20.99 -5.75 -29.57
CA ASN A 140 22.27 -5.25 -30.07
C ASN A 140 22.39 -3.71 -30.04
N GLU A 141 21.99 -3.07 -28.94
CA GLU A 141 21.82 -1.60 -28.83
C GLU A 141 23.06 -0.86 -28.29
N GLY A 142 24.08 -1.58 -27.82
CA GLY A 142 25.32 -1.03 -27.28
C GLY A 142 26.03 -2.03 -26.37
N ILE A 143 27.09 -1.61 -25.68
CA ILE A 143 27.86 -2.47 -24.76
C ILE A 143 27.36 -2.26 -23.32
N PRO A 144 26.49 -3.12 -22.76
CA PRO A 144 25.96 -2.91 -21.42
C PRO A 144 27.00 -3.27 -20.35
N ILE A 145 27.12 -2.42 -19.34
CA ILE A 145 27.88 -2.68 -18.11
C ILE A 145 26.95 -2.48 -16.93
N PHE A 146 26.72 -3.55 -16.17
CA PHE A 146 25.87 -3.54 -14.98
C PHE A 146 26.70 -3.30 -13.72
N ILE A 147 26.34 -2.27 -12.94
CA ILE A 147 26.99 -1.89 -11.69
C ILE A 147 25.96 -1.82 -10.57
N GLU A 148 26.01 -2.77 -9.64
CA GLU A 148 25.24 -2.68 -8.39
C GLU A 148 26.01 -1.78 -7.43
N LEU A 149 25.51 -0.57 -7.19
CA LEU A 149 26.24 0.46 -6.44
C LEU A 149 26.47 0.06 -4.98
N ARG A 150 25.64 -0.83 -4.41
CA ARG A 150 25.86 -1.43 -3.08
C ARG A 150 27.14 -2.28 -2.97
N LYS A 151 27.72 -2.73 -4.09
CA LYS A 151 28.95 -3.53 -4.12
C LYS A 151 30.22 -2.67 -4.13
N LEU A 152 30.09 -1.34 -4.25
CA LEU A 152 31.23 -0.43 -4.23
C LEU A 152 31.75 -0.25 -2.81
N GLN A 153 33.07 -0.22 -2.65
CA GLN A 153 33.75 0.06 -1.39
C GLN A 153 34.31 1.49 -1.40
N GLU A 154 34.77 1.96 -0.23
CA GLU A 154 35.23 3.33 -0.04
C GLU A 154 36.29 3.79 -1.06
N ASP A 155 37.30 2.95 -1.28
CA ASP A 155 38.45 3.24 -2.14
C ASP A 155 38.27 2.72 -3.58
N THR A 156 37.07 2.27 -3.94
CA THR A 156 36.83 1.73 -5.27
C THR A 156 36.88 2.84 -6.34
N GLU A 157 37.88 2.78 -7.22
CA GLU A 157 37.83 3.49 -8.51
C GLU A 157 36.83 2.77 -9.44
N ILE A 158 35.90 3.51 -10.04
CA ILE A 158 34.85 2.92 -10.90
C ILE A 158 35.45 2.12 -12.07
N VAL A 159 36.56 2.59 -12.63
CA VAL A 159 37.24 1.90 -13.74
C VAL A 159 37.82 0.56 -13.28
N ASP A 160 38.42 0.53 -12.08
CA ASP A 160 38.99 -0.71 -11.53
C ASP A 160 37.89 -1.70 -11.20
N TRP A 161 36.76 -1.23 -10.66
CA TRP A 161 35.59 -2.08 -10.49
C TRP A 161 35.09 -2.67 -11.81
N VAL A 162 34.99 -1.87 -12.87
CA VAL A 162 34.59 -2.35 -14.20
C VAL A 162 35.59 -3.39 -14.73
N LEU A 163 36.90 -3.16 -14.54
CA LEU A 163 37.93 -4.13 -14.90
C LEU A 163 37.77 -5.44 -14.15
N ASP A 164 37.61 -5.38 -12.83
CA ASP A 164 37.42 -6.56 -11.98
C ASP A 164 36.18 -7.36 -12.38
N GLN A 165 35.09 -6.68 -12.77
CA GLN A 165 33.90 -7.37 -13.27
C GLN A 165 34.09 -8.00 -14.65
N LEU A 166 34.83 -7.33 -15.54
CA LEU A 166 35.12 -7.86 -16.87
C LEU A 166 36.02 -9.09 -16.77
N ASN A 167 37.04 -9.01 -15.92
CA ASN A 167 38.04 -10.06 -15.73
C ASN A 167 37.39 -11.40 -15.31
N SER A 168 38.08 -12.50 -15.64
CA SER A 168 37.72 -13.84 -15.18
C SER A 168 38.81 -14.36 -14.23
N ILE A 169 38.53 -15.46 -13.51
CA ILE A 169 39.43 -16.05 -12.51
C ILE A 169 40.83 -16.31 -13.09
N HIS A 170 40.93 -16.52 -14.40
CA HIS A 170 42.18 -16.88 -15.06
C HIS A 170 42.71 -15.81 -16.00
N LEU A 171 41.99 -14.69 -16.18
CA LEU A 171 42.24 -13.72 -17.24
C LEU A 171 41.98 -12.25 -16.79
N GLU A 172 43.00 -11.40 -16.86
CA GLU A 172 43.02 -9.96 -16.61
C GLU A 172 43.22 -9.11 -17.88
N ASN A 173 42.31 -8.18 -18.13
CA ASN A 173 42.42 -7.20 -19.21
C ASN A 173 43.42 -6.08 -18.88
N ASP A 174 44.05 -5.53 -19.93
CA ASP A 174 44.83 -4.30 -19.82
C ASP A 174 43.91 -3.09 -19.52
N LYS A 175 44.06 -2.50 -18.33
CA LYS A 175 43.36 -1.28 -17.86
C LYS A 175 43.36 -0.18 -18.91
N GLN A 176 44.47 0.00 -19.63
CA GLN A 176 44.61 1.06 -20.61
C GLN A 176 43.81 0.80 -21.90
N VAL A 177 43.61 -0.47 -22.28
CA VAL A 177 42.76 -0.83 -23.43
C VAL A 177 41.29 -0.56 -23.10
N ILE A 178 40.84 -0.94 -21.90
CA ILE A 178 39.47 -0.67 -21.44
C ILE A 178 39.19 0.82 -21.36
N LEU A 179 40.12 1.60 -20.80
CA LEU A 179 40.00 3.07 -20.76
C LEU A 179 39.85 3.68 -22.16
N GLU A 180 40.64 3.22 -23.15
CA GLU A 180 40.49 3.70 -24.53
C GLU A 180 39.16 3.30 -25.16
N MET A 181 38.63 2.11 -24.85
CA MET A 181 37.32 1.69 -25.32
C MET A 181 36.19 2.53 -24.72
N ILE A 182 36.20 2.72 -23.40
CA ILE A 182 35.22 3.56 -22.70
C ILE A 182 35.27 5.00 -23.25
N ASN A 183 36.46 5.56 -23.48
CA ASN A 183 36.60 6.90 -24.05
C ASN A 183 36.02 7.02 -25.47
N ARG A 184 36.02 5.94 -26.25
CA ARG A 184 35.42 5.92 -27.60
C ARG A 184 33.89 5.90 -27.59
N GLY A 185 33.23 5.54 -26.50
CA GLY A 185 31.77 5.54 -26.40
C GLY A 185 31.12 4.17 -26.64
N ASP A 186 29.80 4.18 -26.85
CA ASP A 186 28.91 3.02 -27.09
C ASP A 186 28.68 2.09 -25.90
N PHE A 187 29.22 2.41 -24.72
CA PHE A 187 28.85 1.71 -23.49
C PHE A 187 27.54 2.26 -22.92
N ILE A 188 26.77 1.36 -22.31
CA ILE A 188 25.55 1.65 -21.57
C ILE A 188 25.79 1.20 -20.13
N PHE A 189 26.11 2.16 -19.26
CA PHE A 189 26.33 1.92 -17.84
C PHE A 189 24.99 1.93 -17.11
N LEU A 190 24.62 0.76 -16.59
CA LEU A 190 23.44 0.53 -15.78
C LEU A 190 23.86 0.55 -14.30
N LEU A 191 23.63 1.68 -13.63
CA LEU A 191 24.04 1.95 -12.26
C LEU A 191 22.83 1.75 -11.32
N ASP A 192 22.71 0.56 -10.73
CA ASP A 192 21.54 0.19 -9.91
C ASP A 192 21.75 0.50 -8.43
N GLY A 193 20.78 1.18 -7.81
CA GLY A 193 20.66 1.34 -6.36
C GLY A 193 21.59 2.39 -5.73
N PHE A 194 21.55 3.64 -6.19
CA PHE A 194 22.37 4.71 -5.60
C PHE A 194 22.05 4.96 -4.12
N ASP A 195 20.79 4.82 -3.73
CA ASP A 195 20.37 4.88 -2.33
C ASP A 195 20.98 3.74 -1.49
N GLU A 196 21.29 2.59 -2.09
CA GLU A 196 21.86 1.42 -1.43
C GLU A 196 23.35 1.58 -1.08
N ILE A 197 24.03 2.66 -1.51
CA ILE A 197 25.42 2.94 -1.15
C ILE A 197 25.53 3.18 0.37
N PRO A 198 26.47 2.52 1.07
CA PRO A 198 26.71 2.74 2.50
C PRO A 198 26.97 4.21 2.83
N PHE A 199 26.32 4.70 3.88
CA PHE A 199 26.38 6.12 4.27
C PHE A 199 27.82 6.60 4.54
N ASP A 200 28.62 5.79 5.24
CA ASP A 200 29.99 6.12 5.66
C ASP A 200 30.89 6.59 4.51
N TYR A 201 30.66 6.08 3.30
CA TYR A 201 31.52 6.33 2.13
C TYR A 201 30.77 6.89 0.93
N LYS A 202 29.50 7.27 1.10
CA LYS A 202 28.62 7.71 0.02
C LYS A 202 29.14 8.94 -0.71
N ASP A 203 29.69 9.91 0.01
CA ASP A 203 30.23 11.14 -0.57
C ASP A 203 31.41 10.86 -1.50
N LYS A 204 32.33 9.99 -1.08
CA LYS A 204 33.53 9.61 -1.83
C LYS A 204 33.18 8.80 -3.07
N ILE A 205 32.28 7.81 -2.93
CA ILE A 205 31.78 7.03 -4.07
C ILE A 205 31.04 7.94 -5.05
N THR A 206 30.21 8.87 -4.57
CA THR A 206 29.52 9.86 -5.40
C THR A 206 30.51 10.74 -6.17
N HIS A 207 31.58 11.18 -5.52
CA HIS A 207 32.65 11.94 -6.17
C HIS A 207 33.32 11.14 -7.28
N ASN A 208 33.71 9.89 -6.99
CA ASN A 208 34.35 9.00 -7.97
C ASN A 208 33.43 8.70 -9.16
N LEU A 209 32.14 8.47 -8.90
CA LEU A 209 31.13 8.21 -9.93
C LEU A 209 30.96 9.42 -10.85
N LYS A 210 30.82 10.63 -10.29
CA LYS A 210 30.75 11.86 -11.08
C LYS A 210 32.01 12.10 -11.90
N ALA A 211 33.18 11.89 -11.30
CA ALA A 211 34.45 12.04 -12.00
C ALA A 211 34.58 11.07 -13.17
N PHE A 212 34.13 9.82 -12.99
CA PHE A 212 34.09 8.82 -14.06
C PHE A 212 33.14 9.26 -15.18
N ILE A 213 31.89 9.59 -14.87
CA ILE A 213 30.88 9.99 -15.86
C ILE A 213 31.35 11.22 -16.65
N ALA A 214 31.91 12.22 -15.97
CA ALA A 214 32.39 13.45 -16.61
C ALA A 214 33.55 13.20 -17.60
N LYS A 215 34.38 12.19 -17.34
CA LYS A 215 35.51 11.81 -18.21
C LYS A 215 35.11 10.88 -19.36
N SER A 216 33.94 10.24 -19.28
CA SER A 216 33.47 9.23 -20.24
C SER A 216 32.13 9.61 -20.92
N ASN A 217 31.97 10.89 -21.29
CA ASN A 217 30.72 11.47 -21.82
C ASN A 217 30.18 10.88 -23.14
N ASN A 218 30.97 10.07 -23.86
CA ASN A 218 30.52 9.41 -25.10
C ASN A 218 29.66 8.16 -24.84
N ASN A 219 29.37 7.85 -23.57
CA ASN A 219 28.60 6.69 -23.13
C ASN A 219 27.23 7.11 -22.58
N ILE A 220 26.35 6.12 -22.45
CA ILE A 220 25.03 6.25 -21.84
C ILE A 220 25.12 5.82 -20.37
N PHE A 221 24.48 6.58 -19.48
CA PHE A 221 24.39 6.31 -18.06
C PHE A 221 22.93 6.29 -17.64
N ILE A 222 22.50 5.18 -17.05
CA ILE A 222 21.16 5.02 -16.49
C ILE A 222 21.37 4.70 -15.01
N LEU A 223 20.90 5.56 -14.14
CA LEU A 223 21.02 5.45 -12.69
C LEU A 223 19.64 5.20 -12.10
N THR A 224 19.53 4.27 -11.15
CA THR A 224 18.32 4.13 -10.33
C THR A 224 18.60 4.55 -8.89
N SER A 225 17.57 5.11 -8.25
CA SER A 225 17.63 5.42 -6.84
C SER A 225 16.23 5.57 -6.23
N ARG A 226 16.12 5.49 -4.91
CA ARG A 226 15.06 6.16 -4.16
C ARG A 226 15.32 7.65 -4.06
N SER A 227 14.34 8.41 -3.56
CA SER A 227 14.55 9.80 -3.18
C SER A 227 15.76 9.91 -2.25
N ASP A 228 16.68 10.79 -2.61
CA ASP A 228 17.94 10.97 -1.90
C ASP A 228 18.47 12.38 -2.18
N ASP A 229 18.77 13.14 -1.12
CA ASP A 229 19.20 14.54 -1.23
C ASP A 229 20.41 14.69 -2.14
N VAL A 230 21.30 13.70 -2.17
CA VAL A 230 22.53 13.72 -2.96
C VAL A 230 22.23 13.57 -4.45
N LEU A 231 21.10 13.01 -4.87
CA LEU A 231 20.76 12.89 -6.30
C LEU A 231 20.62 14.24 -7.00
N SER A 232 20.17 15.27 -6.27
CA SER A 232 20.10 16.65 -6.77
C SER A 232 21.44 17.14 -7.32
N SER A 233 22.55 16.58 -6.81
CA SER A 233 23.90 16.93 -7.22
C SER A 233 24.31 16.34 -8.58
N PHE A 234 23.48 15.50 -9.21
CA PHE A 234 23.64 14.95 -10.57
C PHE A 234 22.90 15.80 -11.62
N GLY A 235 23.01 17.13 -11.58
CA GLY A 235 22.23 18.06 -12.42
C GLY A 235 22.37 17.94 -13.95
N GLN A 236 23.25 17.08 -14.45
CA GLN A 236 23.37 16.74 -15.88
C GLN A 236 22.47 15.57 -16.33
N PHE A 237 21.79 14.91 -15.39
CA PHE A 237 20.90 13.79 -15.67
C PHE A 237 19.47 14.27 -15.88
N LYS A 238 18.76 13.68 -16.84
CA LYS A 238 17.31 13.84 -16.94
C LYS A 238 16.62 12.86 -16.00
N LYS A 239 15.79 13.38 -15.11
CA LYS A 239 15.03 12.60 -14.14
C LYS A 239 13.71 12.08 -14.72
N PHE A 240 13.41 10.82 -14.40
CA PHE A 240 12.18 10.12 -14.67
C PHE A 240 11.71 9.42 -13.39
N HIS A 241 10.41 9.22 -13.29
CA HIS A 241 9.71 8.50 -12.22
C HIS A 241 8.94 7.33 -12.80
N ILE A 242 8.61 6.33 -11.99
CA ILE A 242 7.80 5.19 -12.40
C ILE A 242 6.34 5.52 -12.09
N ASN A 243 5.49 5.46 -13.10
CA ASN A 243 4.07 5.64 -12.89
C ASN A 243 3.53 4.44 -12.10
N GLY A 244 2.70 4.70 -11.09
CA GLY A 244 1.93 3.67 -10.40
C GLY A 244 1.11 2.85 -11.39
N MET A 245 1.01 1.54 -11.14
CA MET A 245 0.25 0.64 -12.00
C MET A 245 -1.24 1.01 -11.99
N GLY A 246 -1.86 1.01 -13.17
CA GLY A 246 -3.32 0.95 -13.27
C GLY A 246 -3.86 -0.38 -12.76
N ILE A 247 -5.15 -0.43 -12.42
CA ILE A 247 -5.79 -1.63 -11.88
C ILE A 247 -5.67 -2.84 -12.84
N GLU A 248 -5.82 -2.60 -14.15
CA GLU A 248 -5.65 -3.63 -15.18
C GLU A 248 -4.19 -4.10 -15.32
N GLU A 249 -3.22 -3.22 -15.07
CA GLU A 249 -1.80 -3.59 -15.07
C GLU A 249 -1.48 -4.48 -13.87
N ALA A 250 -2.04 -4.18 -12.70
CA ALA A 250 -1.96 -5.01 -11.52
C ALA A 250 -2.59 -6.40 -11.75
N TYR A 251 -3.74 -6.46 -12.43
CA TYR A 251 -4.40 -7.72 -12.82
C TYR A 251 -3.53 -8.54 -13.75
N GLY A 252 -2.93 -7.91 -14.77
CA GLY A 252 -2.00 -8.60 -15.67
C GLY A 252 -0.75 -9.13 -14.94
N LEU A 253 -0.26 -8.45 -13.90
CA LEU A 253 0.83 -8.96 -13.06
C LEU A 253 0.41 -10.18 -12.23
N ILE A 254 -0.80 -10.15 -11.63
CA ILE A 254 -1.40 -11.28 -10.90
C ILE A 254 -1.53 -12.50 -11.81
N GLU A 255 -2.05 -12.31 -13.03
CA GLU A 255 -2.18 -13.37 -14.02
C GLU A 255 -0.84 -13.99 -14.40
N ARG A 256 0.22 -13.19 -14.56
CA ARG A 256 1.57 -13.71 -14.83
C ARG A 256 2.09 -14.61 -13.72
N TYR A 257 1.92 -14.21 -12.45
CA TYR A 257 2.30 -15.05 -11.32
C TYR A 257 1.52 -16.35 -11.29
N ASP A 258 0.21 -16.26 -11.55
CA ASP A 258 -0.67 -17.41 -11.50
C ASP A 258 -0.44 -18.41 -12.64
N ASN A 259 -0.26 -17.91 -13.86
CA ASN A 259 0.10 -18.70 -15.03
C ASN A 259 1.45 -19.39 -14.84
N PHE A 260 2.41 -18.72 -14.20
CA PHE A 260 3.71 -19.34 -13.90
C PHE A 260 3.56 -20.53 -12.93
N LEU A 261 2.73 -20.39 -11.90
CA LEU A 261 2.50 -21.45 -10.90
C LEU A 261 1.46 -22.49 -11.33
N ASN A 262 0.67 -22.22 -12.37
CA ASN A 262 -0.45 -23.04 -12.85
C ASN A 262 -1.47 -23.35 -11.74
N LEU A 263 -1.84 -22.34 -10.93
CA LEU A 263 -2.78 -22.52 -9.81
C LEU A 263 -4.22 -22.11 -10.11
N ASN A 264 -4.47 -21.39 -11.21
CA ASN A 264 -5.79 -20.90 -11.64
C ASN A 264 -6.52 -20.11 -10.54
N LEU A 265 -5.80 -19.21 -9.87
CA LEU A 265 -6.29 -18.31 -8.82
C LEU A 265 -6.61 -16.90 -9.32
N SER A 266 -6.06 -16.48 -10.46
CA SER A 266 -6.12 -15.07 -10.91
C SER A 266 -7.54 -14.52 -10.94
N GLU A 267 -8.47 -15.23 -11.56
CA GLU A 267 -9.89 -14.84 -11.64
C GLU A 267 -10.51 -14.67 -10.25
N SER A 268 -10.23 -15.60 -9.32
CA SER A 268 -10.77 -15.53 -7.96
C SER A 268 -10.17 -14.38 -7.15
N ILE A 269 -8.88 -14.09 -7.34
CA ILE A 269 -8.20 -12.95 -6.72
C ILE A 269 -8.80 -11.63 -7.23
N ILE A 270 -8.91 -11.48 -8.55
CA ILE A 270 -9.43 -10.27 -9.21
C ILE A 270 -10.88 -10.02 -8.80
N ASN A 271 -11.72 -11.06 -8.81
CA ASN A 271 -13.11 -10.94 -8.37
C ASN A 271 -13.22 -10.50 -6.90
N GLN A 272 -12.34 -11.00 -6.03
CA GLN A 272 -12.35 -10.58 -4.63
C GLN A 272 -11.80 -9.16 -4.44
N ILE A 273 -10.79 -8.75 -5.21
CA ILE A 273 -10.31 -7.36 -5.23
C ILE A 273 -11.45 -6.40 -5.62
N ASN A 274 -12.12 -6.66 -6.75
CA ASN A 274 -13.23 -5.86 -7.23
C ASN A 274 -14.35 -5.78 -6.18
N LYS A 275 -14.72 -6.92 -5.59
CA LYS A 275 -15.72 -6.95 -4.51
C LYS A 275 -15.31 -6.11 -3.30
N ASN A 276 -14.05 -6.19 -2.87
CA ASN A 276 -13.56 -5.41 -1.72
C ASN A 276 -13.55 -3.90 -2.01
N ILE A 277 -13.27 -3.50 -3.24
CA ILE A 277 -13.32 -2.10 -3.69
C ILE A 277 -14.78 -1.62 -3.73
N GLU A 278 -15.66 -2.35 -4.42
CA GLU A 278 -17.09 -2.02 -4.54
C GLU A 278 -17.80 -1.91 -3.18
N GLN A 279 -17.37 -2.71 -2.20
CA GLN A 279 -17.97 -2.75 -0.86
C GLN A 279 -17.30 -1.79 0.13
N GLU A 280 -16.29 -1.02 -0.29
CA GLU A 280 -15.44 -0.19 0.59
C GLU A 280 -14.88 -1.02 1.77
N ALA A 281 -14.61 -2.31 1.52
CA ALA A 281 -14.14 -3.24 2.54
C ALA A 281 -12.65 -3.04 2.83
N PHE A 282 -11.89 -2.50 1.89
CA PHE A 282 -10.48 -2.21 2.05
C PHE A 282 -10.04 -0.98 1.24
N ASN A 283 -10.16 0.20 1.87
CA ASN A 283 -9.95 1.50 1.21
C ASN A 283 -8.55 1.68 0.60
N ASP A 284 -7.53 1.06 1.18
CA ASP A 284 -6.14 1.17 0.70
C ASP A 284 -5.82 0.27 -0.49
N LEU A 285 -6.72 -0.67 -0.81
CA LEU A 285 -6.41 -1.75 -1.75
C LEU A 285 -6.01 -1.18 -3.13
N GLU A 286 -6.70 -0.13 -3.60
CA GLU A 286 -6.36 0.53 -4.87
C GLU A 286 -4.95 1.14 -4.86
N GLU A 287 -4.56 1.83 -3.78
CA GLU A 287 -3.21 2.39 -3.66
C GLU A 287 -2.15 1.30 -3.58
N PHE A 288 -2.45 0.17 -2.93
CA PHE A 288 -1.53 -0.97 -2.92
C PHE A 288 -1.37 -1.62 -4.30
N LEU A 289 -2.42 -1.63 -5.12
CA LEU A 289 -2.33 -2.17 -6.48
C LEU A 289 -1.44 -1.32 -7.40
N LYS A 290 -1.18 -0.06 -7.07
CA LYS A 290 -0.25 0.79 -7.84
C LYS A 290 1.22 0.38 -7.69
N VAL A 291 1.58 -0.34 -6.64
CA VAL A 291 2.97 -0.72 -6.35
C VAL A 291 3.18 -2.20 -6.71
N PRO A 292 4.00 -2.54 -7.74
CA PRO A 292 4.24 -3.91 -8.20
C PRO A 292 4.60 -4.88 -7.08
N PHE A 293 5.40 -4.42 -6.15
CA PHE A 293 5.78 -5.21 -5.00
C PHE A 293 4.58 -5.58 -4.10
N LEU A 294 3.69 -4.64 -3.78
CA LEU A 294 2.52 -4.91 -2.95
C LEU A 294 1.52 -5.85 -3.64
N VAL A 295 1.39 -5.76 -4.97
CA VAL A 295 0.65 -6.76 -5.77
C VAL A 295 1.20 -8.16 -5.56
N SER A 296 2.53 -8.32 -5.50
CA SER A 296 3.16 -9.60 -5.20
C SER A 296 2.82 -10.15 -3.80
N LEU A 297 2.67 -9.27 -2.80
CA LEU A 297 2.24 -9.64 -1.45
C LEU A 297 0.76 -10.01 -1.37
N ILE A 298 -0.10 -9.30 -2.11
CA ILE A 298 -1.52 -9.61 -2.24
C ILE A 298 -1.68 -11.02 -2.83
N TYR A 299 -1.00 -11.30 -3.95
CA TYR A 299 -0.98 -12.63 -4.56
C TYR A 299 -0.50 -13.71 -3.58
N LEU A 300 0.63 -13.48 -2.90
CA LEU A 300 1.18 -14.43 -1.94
C LEU A 300 0.21 -14.71 -0.78
N THR A 301 -0.40 -13.65 -0.23
CA THR A 301 -1.34 -13.78 0.89
C THR A 301 -2.57 -14.56 0.49
N TYR A 302 -3.11 -14.30 -0.71
CA TYR A 302 -4.22 -15.05 -1.26
C TYR A 302 -3.86 -16.52 -1.50
N LYS A 303 -2.69 -16.80 -2.09
CA LYS A 303 -2.22 -18.17 -2.33
C LYS A 303 -2.21 -19.02 -1.04
N HIS A 304 -1.85 -18.42 0.09
CA HIS A 304 -1.81 -19.10 1.39
C HIS A 304 -3.16 -19.21 2.09
N LYS A 305 -3.99 -18.16 2.06
CA LYS A 305 -5.22 -18.08 2.85
C LYS A 305 -6.51 -18.28 2.04
N ARG A 306 -6.43 -18.30 0.71
CA ARG A 306 -7.55 -18.25 -0.24
C ARG A 306 -8.51 -17.09 -0.01
N ASP A 307 -7.93 -15.99 0.44
CA ASP A 307 -8.64 -14.79 0.84
C ASP A 307 -7.73 -13.59 0.57
N VAL A 308 -8.24 -12.57 -0.14
CA VAL A 308 -7.61 -11.24 -0.18
C VAL A 308 -7.74 -10.71 1.25
N PRO A 309 -6.64 -10.34 1.91
CA PRO A 309 -6.58 -10.29 3.37
C PRO A 309 -7.74 -9.49 3.99
N LEU A 310 -8.73 -10.20 4.56
CA LEU A 310 -9.73 -9.61 5.44
C LEU A 310 -9.13 -9.21 6.79
N GLN A 311 -8.09 -9.93 7.24
CA GLN A 311 -7.26 -9.56 8.39
C GLN A 311 -6.24 -8.52 7.97
N LYS A 312 -6.66 -7.26 8.03
CA LYS A 312 -5.87 -6.11 7.55
C LYS A 312 -4.58 -5.96 8.35
N ASP A 313 -4.64 -6.19 9.66
CA ASP A 313 -3.50 -6.08 10.58
C ASP A 313 -2.29 -6.93 10.14
N GLN A 314 -2.52 -8.18 9.74
CA GLN A 314 -1.47 -9.08 9.29
C GLN A 314 -0.91 -8.67 7.93
N PHE A 315 -1.75 -8.09 7.07
CA PHE A 315 -1.28 -7.53 5.81
C PHE A 315 -0.35 -6.35 6.06
N TYR A 316 -0.75 -5.36 6.88
CA TYR A 316 0.12 -4.23 7.23
C TYR A 316 1.40 -4.68 7.92
N ARG A 317 1.34 -5.70 8.79
CA ARG A 317 2.55 -6.29 9.40
C ARG A 317 3.50 -6.82 8.33
N LYS A 318 3.00 -7.60 7.37
CA LYS A 318 3.81 -8.12 6.26
C LYS A 318 4.39 -7.03 5.38
N VAL A 319 3.61 -5.98 5.10
CA VAL A 319 4.14 -4.85 4.33
C VAL A 319 5.22 -4.13 5.11
N TYR A 320 5.01 -3.88 6.41
CA TYR A 320 6.04 -3.31 7.27
C TYR A 320 7.31 -4.18 7.30
N ASP A 321 7.16 -5.49 7.52
CA ASP A 321 8.28 -6.41 7.55
C ASP A 321 9.03 -6.39 6.21
N ALA A 322 8.32 -6.35 5.09
CA ALA A 322 8.95 -6.27 3.77
C ALA A 322 9.62 -4.91 3.49
N LEU A 323 9.04 -3.80 3.96
CA LEU A 323 9.66 -2.47 3.89
C LEU A 323 10.91 -2.41 4.78
N PHE A 324 10.91 -3.12 5.90
CA PHE A 324 11.99 -3.10 6.88
C PHE A 324 13.15 -4.04 6.53
N GLU A 325 12.83 -5.29 6.17
CA GLU A 325 13.79 -6.34 5.84
C GLU A 325 14.32 -6.22 4.41
N GLU A 326 13.61 -5.46 3.58
CA GLU A 326 13.80 -5.37 2.13
C GLU A 326 13.67 -6.74 1.44
N HIS A 327 13.37 -6.71 0.13
CA HIS A 327 13.38 -7.89 -0.74
C HIS A 327 14.79 -8.43 -1.04
N ASP A 328 15.73 -8.17 -0.13
CA ASP A 328 17.16 -8.40 -0.28
C ASP A 328 17.57 -9.87 -0.08
N LEU A 329 16.62 -10.75 0.26
CA LEU A 329 16.82 -12.19 0.10
C LEU A 329 17.12 -12.59 -1.36
N SER A 330 16.75 -11.74 -2.34
CA SER A 330 17.13 -11.90 -3.74
C SER A 330 18.50 -11.30 -4.12
N LYS A 331 19.13 -10.55 -3.20
CA LYS A 331 20.30 -9.69 -3.41
C LYS A 331 21.47 -10.07 -2.48
N ASP A 332 21.82 -11.35 -2.46
CA ASP A 332 22.98 -11.91 -1.74
C ASP A 332 23.06 -11.56 -0.23
N GLY A 333 21.93 -11.32 0.43
CA GLY A 333 21.89 -11.08 1.89
C GLY A 333 22.48 -9.74 2.34
N TYR A 334 22.51 -8.74 1.45
CA TYR A 334 22.83 -7.37 1.83
C TYR A 334 21.86 -6.87 2.92
N LYS A 335 22.39 -6.17 3.92
CA LYS A 335 21.61 -5.48 4.95
C LYS A 335 22.05 -4.03 4.96
N ARG A 336 21.20 -3.15 4.42
CA ARG A 336 21.44 -1.71 4.49
C ARG A 336 21.58 -1.26 5.94
N GLN A 337 22.64 -0.52 6.24
CA GLN A 337 22.80 0.07 7.56
C GLN A 337 21.78 1.18 7.77
N ARG A 338 21.07 1.12 8.89
CA ARG A 338 20.08 2.11 9.30
C ARG A 338 20.77 3.21 10.10
N TYR A 339 20.33 4.45 9.92
CA TYR A 339 20.89 5.59 10.65
C TYR A 339 20.71 5.43 12.16
N SER A 340 19.54 4.95 12.61
CA SER A 340 19.24 4.77 14.04
C SER A 340 19.82 3.49 14.66
N GLY A 341 20.21 2.51 13.83
CA GLY A 341 20.63 1.18 14.31
C GLY A 341 19.51 0.32 14.91
N LEU A 342 18.24 0.74 14.83
CA LEU A 342 17.11 0.01 15.41
C LEU A 342 16.84 -1.32 14.69
N SER A 343 16.50 -2.35 15.48
CA SER A 343 15.97 -3.62 14.96
C SER A 343 14.52 -3.49 14.48
N ILE A 344 14.01 -4.52 13.78
CA ILE A 344 12.65 -4.54 13.22
C ILE A 344 11.60 -4.32 14.30
N ASP A 345 11.75 -4.99 15.43
CA ASP A 345 10.78 -4.91 16.52
C ASP A 345 10.96 -3.63 17.35
N GLN A 346 12.20 -3.11 17.45
CA GLN A 346 12.45 -1.83 18.10
C GLN A 346 11.84 -0.65 17.32
N LEU A 347 12.07 -0.60 15.99
CA LEU A 347 11.45 0.43 15.16
C LEU A 347 9.93 0.27 15.13
N HIS A 348 9.42 -0.96 15.07
CA HIS A 348 7.98 -1.21 15.15
C HIS A 348 7.40 -0.70 16.47
N LYS A 349 8.06 -0.96 17.60
CA LYS A 349 7.65 -0.46 18.92
C LYS A 349 7.61 1.07 18.97
N LEU A 350 8.61 1.74 18.40
CA LEU A 350 8.64 3.20 18.27
C LEU A 350 7.47 3.69 17.41
N LEU A 351 7.26 3.06 16.24
CA LEU A 351 6.22 3.41 15.29
C LEU A 351 4.81 3.27 15.86
N ARG A 352 4.57 2.29 16.75
CA ARG A 352 3.30 2.19 17.49
C ARG A 352 2.97 3.47 18.24
N LYS A 353 3.91 3.97 19.05
CA LYS A 353 3.74 5.23 19.79
C LYS A 353 3.62 6.42 18.85
N LEU A 354 4.48 6.51 17.82
CA LEU A 354 4.45 7.60 16.85
C LEU A 354 3.13 7.65 16.08
N GLY A 355 2.63 6.51 15.63
CA GLY A 355 1.36 6.38 14.93
C GLY A 355 0.21 6.88 15.80
N TYR A 356 0.18 6.44 17.07
CA TYR A 356 -0.84 6.86 18.03
C TYR A 356 -0.83 8.39 18.28
N LEU A 357 0.35 8.98 18.49
CA LEU A 357 0.49 10.43 18.68
C LEU A 357 0.01 11.19 17.44
N CYS A 358 0.42 10.76 16.25
CA CYS A 358 -0.03 11.36 14.99
C CYS A 358 -1.56 11.25 14.79
N LEU A 359 -2.15 10.10 15.14
CA LEU A 359 -3.59 9.87 15.02
C LEU A 359 -4.40 10.75 15.98
N ILE A 360 -3.91 11.00 17.20
CA ILE A 360 -4.55 11.94 18.15
C ILE A 360 -4.55 13.37 17.60
N GLU A 361 -3.45 13.81 16.98
CA GLU A 361 -3.39 15.14 16.35
C GLU A 361 -4.32 15.26 15.15
N ASN A 362 -4.77 14.12 14.59
CA ASN A 362 -5.59 14.00 13.39
C ASN A 362 -4.97 14.73 12.20
N ARG A 363 -3.65 14.56 12.03
CA ARG A 363 -2.87 15.11 10.93
C ARG A 363 -2.09 13.99 10.25
N VAL A 364 -2.00 14.07 8.92
CA VAL A 364 -1.19 13.15 8.12
C VAL A 364 0.09 13.80 7.61
N GLU A 365 0.17 15.13 7.67
CA GLU A 365 1.24 15.96 7.14
C GLU A 365 1.80 16.89 8.24
N TYR A 366 3.11 17.00 8.30
CA TYR A 366 3.86 17.65 9.36
C TYR A 366 5.01 18.49 8.81
N LYS A 367 5.30 19.62 9.45
CA LYS A 367 6.60 20.29 9.28
C LYS A 367 7.69 19.44 9.95
N LYS A 368 8.92 19.53 9.45
CA LYS A 368 10.08 18.79 9.96
C LYS A 368 10.21 18.83 11.48
N ASP A 369 10.24 20.02 12.07
CA ASP A 369 10.44 20.21 13.50
C ASP A 369 9.33 19.55 14.33
N LYS A 370 8.09 19.58 13.83
CA LYS A 370 6.96 18.96 14.51
C LYS A 370 7.03 17.44 14.44
N LEU A 371 7.38 16.87 13.28
CA LEU A 371 7.55 15.42 13.16
C LEU A 371 8.73 14.93 14.02
N LEU A 372 9.85 15.67 14.06
CA LEU A 372 10.97 15.36 14.93
C LEU A 372 10.58 15.37 16.41
N ALA A 373 9.78 16.34 16.86
CA ALA A 373 9.28 16.38 18.23
C ALA A 373 8.39 15.16 18.57
N LEU A 374 7.55 14.72 17.63
CA LEU A 374 6.73 13.51 17.80
C LEU A 374 7.59 12.22 17.84
N ILE A 375 8.65 12.17 17.04
CA ILE A 375 9.63 11.07 17.07
C ILE A 375 10.39 11.08 18.41
N GLU A 376 10.80 12.25 18.88
CA GLU A 376 11.48 12.41 20.17
C GLU A 376 10.61 11.90 21.32
N GLU A 377 9.33 12.29 21.35
CA GLU A 377 8.36 11.78 22.30
C GLU A 377 8.18 10.25 22.17
N SER A 378 8.23 9.71 20.95
CA SER A 378 8.13 8.27 20.69
C SER A 378 9.36 7.49 21.18
N THR A 379 10.52 8.13 21.21
CA THR A 379 11.78 7.58 21.75
C THR A 379 11.95 7.80 23.25
N ASP A 380 11.08 8.57 23.92
CA ASP A 380 11.15 8.81 25.36
C ASP A 380 10.80 7.54 26.16
N SER A 381 11.81 6.68 26.29
CA SER A 381 11.72 5.40 26.97
C SER A 381 13.11 4.85 27.33
N PRO A 382 13.26 4.17 28.48
CA PRO A 382 14.51 3.48 28.83
C PRO A 382 14.96 2.43 27.81
N TYR A 383 14.10 1.99 26.90
CA TYR A 383 14.42 0.99 25.89
C TYR A 383 15.07 1.58 24.61
N PHE A 384 15.18 2.91 24.50
CA PHE A 384 15.76 3.61 23.35
C PHE A 384 16.97 4.46 23.76
N GLU A 385 17.90 3.87 24.51
CA GLU A 385 19.14 4.55 24.90
C GLU A 385 19.99 4.92 23.67
N ASN A 386 20.50 6.16 23.65
CA ASN A 386 21.38 6.70 22.60
C ASN A 386 20.77 6.79 21.19
N ILE A 387 19.44 6.68 21.06
CA ILE A 387 18.76 6.89 19.78
C ILE A 387 18.56 8.37 19.52
N LYS A 388 19.04 8.87 18.38
CA LYS A 388 18.81 10.26 17.97
C LYS A 388 17.53 10.35 17.14
N PRO A 389 16.56 11.22 17.48
CA PRO A 389 15.32 11.38 16.72
C PRO A 389 15.53 11.68 15.24
N HIS A 390 16.58 12.44 14.92
CA HIS A 390 16.95 12.75 13.54
C HIS A 390 17.38 11.53 12.72
N ASP A 391 18.01 10.54 13.35
CA ASP A 391 18.44 9.32 12.67
C ASP A 391 17.23 8.42 12.38
N VAL A 392 16.28 8.35 13.32
CA VAL A 392 14.98 7.69 13.09
C VAL A 392 14.21 8.38 11.96
N PHE A 393 14.16 9.72 11.96
CA PHE A 393 13.52 10.50 10.89
C PHE A 393 14.09 10.15 9.51
N LYS A 394 15.42 10.06 9.38
CA LYS A 394 16.07 9.62 8.14
C LYS A 394 15.70 8.19 7.78
N ASP A 395 15.65 7.28 8.75
CA ASP A 395 15.25 5.90 8.49
C ASP A 395 13.83 5.83 7.93
N LEU A 396 12.88 6.59 8.48
CA LEU A 396 11.48 6.59 8.04
C LEU A 396 11.25 7.14 6.62
N ILE A 397 12.21 7.89 6.08
CA ILE A 397 12.15 8.45 4.72
C ILE A 397 12.91 7.55 3.74
N TYR A 398 14.15 7.20 4.08
CA TYR A 398 15.08 6.60 3.11
C TYR A 398 15.17 5.08 3.22
N ASN A 399 15.10 4.53 4.44
CA ASN A 399 15.37 3.11 4.70
C ASN A 399 14.09 2.28 4.81
N VAL A 400 13.11 2.77 5.57
CA VAL A 400 11.79 2.18 5.78
C VAL A 400 10.76 3.26 5.41
N PRO A 401 10.48 3.47 4.11
CA PRO A 401 9.82 4.67 3.57
C PRO A 401 8.33 4.73 3.93
N LEU A 402 8.05 4.90 5.23
CA LEU A 402 6.73 5.10 5.81
C LEU A 402 6.35 6.57 5.86
N ILE A 403 7.33 7.47 5.65
CA ILE A 403 7.16 8.92 5.55
C ILE A 403 7.69 9.39 4.19
N ILE A 404 6.93 10.24 3.51
CA ILE A 404 7.25 10.86 2.23
C ILE A 404 7.48 12.36 2.46
N GLU A 405 8.51 12.90 1.82
CA GLU A 405 8.76 14.34 1.76
C GLU A 405 7.98 14.98 0.61
N GLU A 406 7.19 16.02 0.92
CA GLU A 406 6.44 16.81 -0.06
C GLU A 406 6.74 18.30 0.12
N GLY A 407 7.62 18.84 -0.72
CA GLY A 407 8.02 20.25 -0.63
C GLY A 407 8.73 20.56 0.69
N LEU A 408 8.03 21.20 1.62
CA LEU A 408 8.57 21.60 2.94
C LEU A 408 7.94 20.80 4.10
N THR A 409 7.15 19.79 3.78
CA THR A 409 6.40 18.99 4.74
C THR A 409 6.67 17.51 4.53
N TYR A 410 6.31 16.73 5.53
CA TYR A 410 6.52 15.29 5.61
C TYR A 410 5.20 14.64 5.97
N LYS A 411 4.79 13.63 5.20
CA LYS A 411 3.53 12.93 5.42
C LYS A 411 3.71 11.44 5.50
N TRP A 412 2.79 10.75 6.17
CA TRP A 412 2.75 9.29 6.09
C TRP A 412 2.56 8.83 4.65
N ALA A 413 3.30 7.81 4.23
CA ALA A 413 3.18 7.20 2.90
C ALA A 413 1.76 6.69 2.68
N HIS A 414 1.14 6.15 3.72
CA HIS A 414 -0.28 5.87 3.76
C HIS A 414 -0.84 6.14 5.17
N LYS A 415 -2.01 6.81 5.27
CA LYS A 415 -2.68 7.08 6.56
C LYS A 415 -2.91 5.80 7.36
N SER A 416 -3.21 4.71 6.69
CA SER A 416 -3.55 3.46 7.37
C SER A 416 -2.35 2.77 8.03
N PHE A 417 -1.11 3.09 7.67
CA PHE A 417 0.05 2.67 8.47
C PHE A 417 0.04 3.34 9.85
N MET A 418 -0.23 4.65 9.90
CA MET A 418 -0.40 5.38 11.14
C MET A 418 -1.53 4.76 11.99
N GLU A 419 -2.66 4.43 11.37
CA GLU A 419 -3.81 3.78 12.04
C GLU A 419 -3.49 2.35 12.50
N TYR A 420 -2.79 1.55 11.70
CA TYR A 420 -2.31 0.21 12.06
C TYR A 420 -1.39 0.25 13.28
N PHE A 421 -0.37 1.11 13.25
CA PHE A 421 0.55 1.28 14.37
C PHE A 421 -0.19 1.79 15.62
N SER A 422 -1.19 2.65 15.46
CA SER A 422 -2.05 3.12 16.56
C SER A 422 -2.88 1.99 17.17
N ALA A 423 -3.53 1.16 16.35
CA ALA A 423 -4.32 0.03 16.82
C ALA A 423 -3.44 -0.96 17.60
N GLN A 424 -2.25 -1.24 17.07
CA GLN A 424 -1.23 -2.04 17.75
C GLN A 424 -0.76 -1.39 19.06
N PHE A 425 -0.61 -0.07 19.12
CA PHE A 425 -0.22 0.64 20.35
C PHE A 425 -1.27 0.50 21.45
N ILE A 426 -2.55 0.65 21.10
CA ILE A 426 -3.66 0.44 22.03
C ILE A 426 -3.60 -1.00 22.54
N PHE A 427 -3.52 -1.98 21.65
CA PHE A 427 -3.51 -3.40 22.03
C PHE A 427 -2.25 -3.85 22.80
N ILE A 428 -1.05 -3.42 22.42
CA ILE A 428 0.18 -3.96 23.02
C ILE A 428 0.61 -3.14 24.23
N ASP A 429 0.57 -1.81 24.15
CA ASP A 429 1.30 -0.94 25.08
C ASP A 429 0.41 -0.33 26.17
N ASN A 430 -0.93 -0.45 26.09
CA ASN A 430 -1.85 0.21 27.04
C ASN A 430 -2.49 -0.72 28.10
N GLY A 431 -2.20 -2.03 28.09
CA GLY A 431 -2.64 -2.95 29.14
C GLY A 431 -4.14 -2.84 29.45
N ASP A 432 -4.48 -2.57 30.71
CA ASP A 432 -5.88 -2.43 31.16
C ASP A 432 -6.56 -1.13 30.73
N ARG A 433 -5.82 -0.16 30.17
CA ARG A 433 -6.39 1.12 29.70
C ARG A 433 -7.04 1.03 28.32
N LYS A 434 -6.93 -0.12 27.64
CA LYS A 434 -7.52 -0.36 26.32
C LYS A 434 -9.01 -0.04 26.28
N ASP A 435 -9.76 -0.60 27.23
CA ASP A 435 -11.20 -0.47 27.33
C ASP A 435 -11.59 1.02 27.37
N THR A 436 -10.94 1.78 28.27
CA THR A 436 -11.17 3.22 28.41
C THR A 436 -10.80 4.01 27.14
N ILE A 437 -9.74 3.62 26.42
CA ILE A 437 -9.38 4.29 25.16
C ILE A 437 -10.46 4.04 24.10
N LEU A 438 -10.92 2.80 23.94
CA LEU A 438 -11.96 2.44 22.98
C LEU A 438 -13.30 3.12 23.31
N GLU A 439 -13.69 3.14 24.58
CA GLU A 439 -14.88 3.85 25.07
C GLU A 439 -14.79 5.36 24.77
N ASN A 440 -13.63 5.98 25.00
CA ASN A 440 -13.42 7.40 24.70
C ASN A 440 -13.49 7.69 23.19
N ILE A 441 -13.00 6.77 22.35
CA ILE A 441 -13.12 6.88 20.89
C ILE A 441 -14.59 6.78 20.48
N MET A 442 -15.35 5.83 21.03
CA MET A 442 -16.79 5.67 20.77
C MET A 442 -17.60 6.91 21.15
N ASN A 443 -17.20 7.62 22.20
CA ASN A 443 -17.86 8.85 22.66
C ASN A 443 -17.30 10.13 22.01
N SER A 444 -16.30 10.01 21.14
CA SER A 444 -15.65 11.17 20.51
C SER A 444 -16.51 11.77 19.41
N LYS A 445 -16.57 13.10 19.36
CA LYS A 445 -17.13 13.84 18.21
C LYS A 445 -16.33 13.63 16.92
N ARG A 446 -15.11 13.07 17.01
CA ARG A 446 -14.22 12.78 15.88
C ARG A 446 -14.22 11.29 15.50
N PHE A 447 -15.23 10.52 15.91
CA PHE A 447 -15.31 9.08 15.69
C PHE A 447 -14.94 8.63 14.26
N SER A 448 -15.47 9.34 13.25
CA SER A 448 -15.21 9.04 11.85
C SER A 448 -13.72 9.03 11.47
N SER A 449 -12.89 9.79 12.18
CA SER A 449 -11.43 9.82 11.97
C SER A 449 -10.72 8.55 12.44
N TYR A 450 -11.37 7.75 13.29
CA TYR A 450 -10.84 6.51 13.88
C TYR A 450 -11.44 5.24 13.27
N SER A 451 -12.35 5.33 12.30
CA SER A 451 -13.10 4.18 11.77
C SER A 451 -12.18 3.07 11.25
N ASN A 452 -11.18 3.40 10.42
CA ASN A 452 -10.23 2.42 9.90
C ASN A 452 -9.31 1.85 10.99
N MET A 453 -8.93 2.66 11.98
CA MET A 453 -8.17 2.17 13.15
C MET A 453 -8.98 1.16 13.95
N LEU A 454 -10.29 1.40 14.15
CA LEU A 454 -11.19 0.46 14.83
C LEU A 454 -11.40 -0.83 14.03
N ASP A 455 -11.47 -0.74 12.71
CA ASP A 455 -11.52 -1.92 11.83
C ASP A 455 -10.24 -2.78 11.97
N LEU A 456 -9.08 -2.12 12.00
CA LEU A 456 -7.79 -2.77 12.28
C LEU A 456 -7.75 -3.35 13.70
N TYR A 457 -8.24 -2.63 14.70
CA TYR A 457 -8.27 -3.09 16.08
C TYR A 457 -9.16 -4.33 16.25
N TYR A 458 -10.32 -4.37 15.56
CA TYR A 458 -11.21 -5.52 15.57
C TYR A 458 -10.49 -6.81 15.12
N ASP A 459 -9.65 -6.71 14.08
CA ASP A 459 -8.86 -7.86 13.61
C ASP A 459 -7.77 -8.29 14.60
N ILE A 460 -7.22 -7.33 15.36
CA ILE A 460 -6.15 -7.56 16.33
C ILE A 460 -6.70 -8.20 17.61
N ASP A 461 -7.78 -7.67 18.17
CA ASP A 461 -8.32 -8.06 19.46
C ASP A 461 -9.85 -7.87 19.52
N GLN A 462 -10.56 -8.81 18.90
CA GLN A 462 -12.02 -8.85 18.89
C GLN A 462 -12.60 -8.98 20.31
N GLU A 463 -11.95 -9.67 21.24
CA GLU A 463 -12.47 -9.86 22.60
C GLU A 463 -12.58 -8.51 23.33
N THR A 464 -11.50 -7.73 23.34
CA THR A 464 -11.51 -6.40 23.97
C THR A 464 -12.42 -5.44 23.22
N PHE A 465 -12.46 -5.51 21.89
CA PHE A 465 -13.40 -4.72 21.08
C PHE A 465 -14.86 -5.05 21.47
N ASP A 466 -15.20 -6.33 21.55
CA ASP A 466 -16.54 -6.78 21.88
C ASP A 466 -16.94 -6.35 23.29
N LYS A 467 -16.02 -6.47 24.27
CA LYS A 467 -16.25 -6.05 25.64
C LYS A 467 -16.44 -4.53 25.76
N ALA A 468 -15.56 -3.73 25.17
CA ALA A 468 -15.52 -2.28 25.37
C ALA A 468 -16.50 -1.52 24.46
N ILE A 469 -16.79 -2.04 23.27
CA ILE A 469 -17.62 -1.36 22.26
C ILE A 469 -18.96 -2.07 22.08
N ILE A 470 -18.95 -3.37 21.72
CA ILE A 470 -20.19 -4.06 21.33
C ILE A 470 -21.11 -4.31 22.52
N TYR A 471 -20.56 -4.74 23.65
CA TYR A 471 -21.35 -5.12 24.82
C TYR A 471 -22.21 -3.97 25.37
N PRO A 472 -21.68 -2.74 25.59
CA PRO A 472 -22.51 -1.60 25.96
C PRO A 472 -23.60 -1.29 24.93
N ILE A 473 -23.28 -1.35 23.63
CA ILE A 473 -24.22 -1.06 22.54
C ILE A 473 -25.37 -2.07 22.51
N LEU A 474 -25.06 -3.36 22.64
CA LEU A 474 -26.09 -4.40 22.62
C LEU A 474 -26.95 -4.37 23.88
N LYS A 475 -26.38 -3.99 25.03
CA LYS A 475 -27.16 -3.80 26.26
C LYS A 475 -28.19 -2.70 26.10
N ASP A 476 -27.75 -1.55 25.60
CA ASP A 476 -28.64 -0.42 25.30
C ASP A 476 -29.70 -0.81 24.27
N PHE A 477 -29.30 -1.52 23.21
CA PHE A 477 -30.24 -2.04 22.20
C PHE A 477 -31.30 -2.98 22.80
N ILE A 478 -30.90 -3.93 23.63
CA ILE A 478 -31.82 -4.89 24.25
C ILE A 478 -32.76 -4.19 25.24
N GLU A 479 -32.25 -3.23 26.01
CA GLU A 479 -33.06 -2.40 26.90
C GLU A 479 -34.07 -1.57 26.09
N TYR A 480 -33.62 -0.96 24.99
CA TYR A 480 -34.48 -0.23 24.06
C TYR A 480 -35.60 -1.11 23.51
N ILE A 481 -35.30 -2.35 23.07
CA ILE A 481 -36.33 -3.29 22.60
C ILE A 481 -37.30 -3.64 23.75
N GLY A 482 -36.80 -3.95 24.94
CA GLY A 482 -37.59 -4.35 26.09
C GLY A 482 -38.20 -5.75 25.95
N ASP A 483 -39.32 -6.01 26.65
CA ASP A 483 -39.97 -7.32 26.60
C ASP A 483 -40.65 -7.53 25.23
N ILE A 484 -40.17 -8.51 24.47
CA ILE A 484 -40.73 -8.83 23.15
C ILE A 484 -42.17 -9.33 23.20
N ALA A 485 -42.66 -9.81 24.36
CA ALA A 485 -44.05 -10.24 24.52
C ALA A 485 -45.06 -9.09 24.45
N GLN A 486 -44.60 -7.84 24.53
CA GLN A 486 -45.46 -6.66 24.42
C GLN A 486 -45.87 -6.34 22.97
N TYR A 487 -45.16 -6.88 21.97
CA TYR A 487 -45.44 -6.65 20.55
C TYR A 487 -46.53 -7.59 20.04
N LYS A 488 -47.41 -7.06 19.17
CA LYS A 488 -48.55 -7.80 18.63
C LYS A 488 -48.18 -8.63 17.40
N SER A 489 -47.10 -8.27 16.71
CA SER A 489 -46.64 -8.95 15.50
C SER A 489 -45.12 -8.90 15.35
N ASP A 490 -44.58 -9.79 14.51
CA ASP A 490 -43.16 -9.77 14.14
C ASP A 490 -42.77 -8.50 13.36
N GLU A 491 -43.73 -7.84 12.70
CA GLU A 491 -43.52 -6.58 11.98
C GLU A 491 -43.25 -5.41 12.94
N GLU A 492 -43.95 -5.36 14.08
CA GLU A 492 -43.69 -4.34 15.11
C GLU A 492 -42.28 -4.50 15.72
N ILE A 493 -41.85 -5.75 15.92
CA ILE A 493 -40.50 -6.07 16.38
C ILE A 493 -39.48 -5.63 15.33
N LEU A 494 -39.67 -6.02 14.07
CA LEU A 494 -38.77 -5.66 12.97
C LEU A 494 -38.64 -4.14 12.82
N TYR A 495 -39.75 -3.41 12.88
CA TYR A 495 -39.74 -1.95 12.84
C TYR A 495 -38.87 -1.39 13.97
N LYS A 496 -39.07 -1.88 15.20
CA LYS A 496 -38.30 -1.38 16.35
C LYS A 496 -36.82 -1.76 16.26
N GLU A 497 -36.50 -2.99 15.87
CA GLU A 497 -35.13 -3.44 15.58
C GLU A 497 -34.46 -2.54 14.53
N PHE A 498 -35.16 -2.24 13.44
CA PHE A 498 -34.65 -1.42 12.35
C PHE A 498 -34.40 0.02 12.77
N MET A 499 -35.31 0.59 13.54
CA MET A 499 -35.27 2.00 13.91
C MET A 499 -34.22 2.32 14.97
N TYR A 500 -33.69 1.36 15.73
CA TYR A 500 -32.70 1.65 16.79
C TYR A 500 -31.60 2.62 16.33
N GLU A 501 -31.46 3.73 17.09
CA GLU A 501 -30.55 4.85 16.85
C GLU A 501 -30.74 5.63 15.53
N LYS A 502 -31.79 5.35 14.75
CA LYS A 502 -32.12 6.03 13.50
C LYS A 502 -33.24 7.05 13.69
N ILE A 503 -33.05 8.20 13.07
CA ILE A 503 -34.08 9.21 12.83
C ILE A 503 -34.06 9.49 11.33
N ILE A 504 -35.15 9.16 10.64
CA ILE A 504 -35.26 9.27 9.18
C ILE A 504 -36.22 10.39 8.86
N THR A 505 -35.77 11.35 8.06
CA THR A 505 -36.60 12.45 7.56
C THR A 505 -36.87 12.27 6.08
N PHE A 506 -38.09 12.57 5.66
CA PHE A 506 -38.51 12.62 4.26
C PHE A 506 -39.08 14.01 4.00
N GLN A 507 -38.48 14.74 3.08
CA GLN A 507 -38.85 16.12 2.76
C GLN A 507 -39.14 16.30 1.27
N THR A 508 -40.11 17.17 0.98
CA THR A 508 -40.35 17.68 -0.38
C THR A 508 -39.42 18.88 -0.63
N MET A 509 -38.67 18.86 -1.73
CA MET A 509 -37.85 19.99 -2.16
C MET A 509 -38.78 21.09 -2.70
N SER A 510 -38.80 22.27 -2.07
CA SER A 510 -39.65 23.39 -2.48
C SER A 510 -38.95 24.29 -3.51
N ASP A 511 -39.45 24.29 -4.77
CA ASP A 511 -39.21 25.18 -5.93
C ASP A 511 -37.75 25.53 -6.31
N GLU A 512 -37.54 26.03 -7.55
CA GLU A 512 -36.22 26.28 -8.19
C GLU A 512 -35.21 27.11 -7.35
N ILE A 513 -35.70 27.90 -6.38
CA ILE A 513 -34.87 28.68 -5.44
C ILE A 513 -34.23 27.79 -4.36
N GLY A 514 -34.94 26.75 -3.88
CA GLY A 514 -34.41 25.79 -2.92
C GLY A 514 -33.27 24.94 -3.50
N ILE A 515 -33.34 24.60 -4.78
CA ILE A 515 -32.27 23.89 -5.51
C ILE A 515 -31.00 24.75 -5.60
N MET A 516 -31.14 26.06 -5.85
CA MET A 516 -30.02 27.00 -5.94
C MET A 516 -29.36 27.33 -4.58
N GLU A 517 -30.13 27.35 -3.48
CA GLU A 517 -29.58 27.48 -2.12
C GLU A 517 -28.86 26.20 -1.67
N HIS A 518 -29.35 25.02 -2.06
CA HIS A 518 -28.74 23.72 -1.76
C HIS A 518 -27.35 23.56 -2.42
N ILE A 519 -27.18 24.09 -3.64
CA ILE A 519 -25.88 24.17 -4.32
C ILE A 519 -24.90 25.12 -3.58
N ARG A 520 -25.40 25.99 -2.69
CA ARG A 520 -24.63 27.06 -2.01
C ARG A 520 -24.27 26.80 -0.52
N GLY A 521 -24.68 25.71 0.15
CA GLY A 521 -24.14 25.33 1.47
C GLY A 521 -25.05 24.57 2.46
N ASN A 522 -24.57 24.35 3.69
CA ASN A 522 -25.15 23.55 4.80
C ASN A 522 -26.50 24.03 5.41
N GLU A 523 -27.11 25.09 4.86
CA GLU A 523 -28.35 25.71 5.39
C GLU A 523 -29.54 24.75 5.57
N PRO A 524 -29.85 23.83 4.62
CA PRO A 524 -30.99 22.91 4.74
C PRO A 524 -30.86 21.94 5.94
N ILE A 525 -29.66 21.40 6.15
CA ILE A 525 -29.37 20.46 7.25
C ILE A 525 -29.54 21.15 8.61
N ILE A 526 -29.09 22.40 8.74
CA ILE A 526 -29.23 23.18 9.98
C ILE A 526 -30.72 23.37 10.33
N ARG A 527 -31.56 23.68 9.34
CA ARG A 527 -33.01 23.83 9.55
C ARG A 527 -33.67 22.52 9.99
N ILE A 528 -33.27 21.39 9.42
CA ILE A 528 -33.80 20.08 9.83
C ILE A 528 -33.39 19.76 11.27
N LYS A 529 -32.12 20.00 11.63
CA LYS A 529 -31.66 19.84 13.02
C LYS A 529 -32.44 20.71 14.01
N GLN A 530 -32.74 21.96 13.64
CA GLN A 530 -33.56 22.86 14.45
C GLN A 530 -34.98 22.28 14.65
N LYS A 531 -35.62 21.81 13.57
CA LYS A 531 -36.94 21.15 13.65
C LYS A 531 -36.90 19.89 14.51
N LEU A 532 -35.86 19.07 14.41
CA LEU A 532 -35.66 17.91 15.28
C LEU A 532 -35.52 18.32 16.76
N GLY A 533 -34.77 19.39 17.02
CA GLY A 533 -34.63 19.97 18.36
C GLY A 533 -35.96 20.46 18.93
N GLU A 534 -36.76 21.15 18.12
CA GLU A 534 -38.12 21.57 18.50
C GLU A 534 -39.05 20.38 18.74
N TYR A 535 -39.06 19.41 17.82
CA TYR A 535 -39.95 18.24 17.86
C TYR A 535 -39.69 17.36 19.08
N TYR A 536 -38.42 17.11 19.41
CA TYR A 536 -38.01 16.25 20.52
C TYR A 536 -37.63 17.00 21.80
N ASN A 537 -37.84 18.32 21.84
CA ASN A 537 -37.43 19.19 22.95
C ASN A 537 -35.96 18.94 23.38
N ALA A 538 -35.04 18.98 22.42
CA ALA A 538 -33.62 18.68 22.57
C ALA A 538 -32.76 19.76 21.88
N ASP A 539 -31.45 19.80 22.20
CA ASP A 539 -30.52 20.67 21.49
C ASP A 539 -30.38 20.17 20.04
N SER A 540 -30.52 21.07 19.06
CA SER A 540 -30.31 20.75 17.64
C SER A 540 -28.92 20.17 17.35
N GLU A 541 -27.91 20.50 18.17
CA GLU A 541 -26.55 19.98 18.05
C GLU A 541 -26.40 18.52 18.52
N ASP A 542 -27.41 17.96 19.19
CA ASP A 542 -27.41 16.54 19.55
C ASP A 542 -27.75 15.63 18.35
N PHE A 543 -28.26 16.18 17.24
CA PHE A 543 -28.59 15.41 16.05
C PHE A 543 -27.44 15.42 15.04
N TYR A 544 -26.82 14.26 14.81
CA TYR A 544 -25.75 14.08 13.83
C TYR A 544 -26.30 13.51 12.54
N LEU A 545 -26.05 14.21 11.43
CA LEU A 545 -26.37 13.73 10.10
C LEU A 545 -25.40 12.60 9.73
N LEU A 546 -25.93 11.44 9.42
CA LEU A 546 -25.15 10.26 9.02
C LEU A 546 -25.07 10.13 7.51
N THR A 547 -26.20 10.35 6.82
CA THR A 547 -26.27 10.37 5.37
C THR A 547 -27.42 11.27 4.91
N HIS A 548 -27.24 11.84 3.72
CA HIS A 548 -28.23 12.66 3.03
C HIS A 548 -28.28 12.22 1.56
N HIS A 549 -29.48 12.08 1.03
CA HIS A 549 -29.70 11.77 -0.38
C HIS A 549 -30.81 12.63 -0.96
N GLY A 550 -30.53 13.30 -2.07
CA GLY A 550 -31.50 14.07 -2.84
C GLY A 550 -31.89 13.36 -4.14
N ASP A 551 -33.19 13.16 -4.34
CA ASP A 551 -33.81 12.73 -5.59
C ASP A 551 -34.40 13.95 -6.30
N PHE A 552 -33.58 14.54 -7.17
CA PHE A 552 -33.96 15.73 -7.95
C PHE A 552 -35.07 15.45 -8.97
N VAL A 553 -35.24 14.20 -9.42
CA VAL A 553 -36.27 13.84 -10.40
C VAL A 553 -37.64 13.92 -9.75
N ASN A 554 -37.75 13.45 -8.52
CA ASN A 554 -39.01 13.46 -7.76
C ASN A 554 -39.11 14.65 -6.78
N SER A 555 -38.13 15.56 -6.77
CA SER A 555 -38.06 16.71 -5.85
C SER A 555 -38.18 16.29 -4.38
N ARG A 556 -37.40 15.30 -3.95
CA ARG A 556 -37.45 14.73 -2.60
C ARG A 556 -36.08 14.56 -1.99
N GLU A 557 -36.01 14.69 -0.68
CA GLU A 557 -34.79 14.48 0.11
C GLU A 557 -35.07 13.50 1.24
N VAL A 558 -34.08 12.65 1.53
CA VAL A 558 -34.08 11.74 2.66
C VAL A 558 -32.78 11.91 3.43
N GLU A 559 -32.91 12.13 4.74
CA GLU A 559 -31.78 12.20 5.64
C GLU A 559 -31.92 11.20 6.77
N VAL A 560 -30.78 10.66 7.19
CA VAL A 560 -30.70 9.80 8.38
C VAL A 560 -29.84 10.50 9.41
N PHE A 561 -30.43 10.74 10.57
CA PHE A 561 -29.77 11.27 11.75
C PHE A 561 -29.68 10.21 12.85
N SER A 562 -28.77 10.45 13.80
CA SER A 562 -28.75 9.80 15.11
C SER A 562 -28.63 10.87 16.19
N LYS A 563 -29.15 10.59 17.39
CA LYS A 563 -29.03 11.48 18.54
C LYS A 563 -27.76 11.14 19.33
N LYS A 564 -26.67 11.82 18.99
CA LYS A 564 -25.40 11.77 19.73
C LYS A 564 -24.76 10.38 19.88
N SER A 565 -25.08 9.45 18.98
CA SER A 565 -24.53 8.09 18.97
C SER A 565 -23.67 7.84 17.74
N ASN A 566 -22.58 7.10 17.94
CA ASN A 566 -21.69 6.64 16.87
C ASN A 566 -21.97 5.18 16.45
N VAL A 567 -23.01 4.55 17.01
CA VAL A 567 -23.34 3.12 16.79
C VAL A 567 -23.50 2.80 15.30
N LEU A 568 -24.24 3.64 14.57
CA LEU A 568 -24.52 3.39 13.15
C LEU A 568 -23.28 3.47 12.26
N HIS A 569 -22.21 4.16 12.68
CA HIS A 569 -20.95 4.16 11.95
C HIS A 569 -20.21 2.81 12.02
N LEU A 570 -20.55 1.94 12.98
CA LEU A 570 -19.98 0.60 13.09
C LEU A 570 -20.63 -0.40 12.13
N PHE A 571 -21.76 -0.06 11.49
CA PHE A 571 -22.51 -1.04 10.69
C PHE A 571 -21.74 -1.48 9.46
N THR A 572 -21.03 -0.57 8.79
CA THR A 572 -20.13 -0.92 7.68
C THR A 572 -19.01 -1.86 8.13
N LEU A 573 -18.37 -1.56 9.28
CA LEU A 573 -17.35 -2.43 9.88
C LEU A 573 -17.93 -3.82 10.17
N LEU A 574 -19.03 -3.89 10.91
CA LEU A 574 -19.66 -5.15 11.32
C LEU A 574 -20.18 -5.97 10.14
N LYS A 575 -20.71 -5.31 9.09
CA LYS A 575 -21.09 -5.93 7.83
C LYS A 575 -19.88 -6.57 7.16
N ASN A 576 -18.78 -5.82 7.02
CA ASN A 576 -17.55 -6.31 6.39
C ASN A 576 -16.93 -7.47 7.17
N LYS A 577 -17.12 -7.51 8.50
CA LYS A 577 -16.74 -8.65 9.36
C LYS A 577 -17.77 -9.78 9.41
N ASN A 578 -18.82 -9.74 8.60
CA ASN A 578 -19.92 -10.72 8.55
C ASN A 578 -20.54 -10.99 9.93
N SER A 579 -20.76 -9.94 10.72
CA SER A 579 -21.31 -10.05 12.07
C SER A 579 -22.70 -10.71 12.05
N LYS A 580 -22.88 -11.74 12.87
CA LYS A 580 -24.15 -12.48 13.00
C LYS A 580 -25.27 -11.66 13.62
N MET A 581 -24.93 -10.54 14.27
CA MET A 581 -25.88 -9.66 14.94
C MET A 581 -26.59 -8.74 13.94
N LEU A 582 -25.97 -8.49 12.79
CA LEU A 582 -26.46 -7.55 11.80
C LEU A 582 -27.30 -8.28 10.74
N LYS A 583 -28.43 -7.69 10.35
CA LYS A 583 -29.25 -8.13 9.22
C LYS A 583 -29.52 -6.96 8.29
N ALA A 584 -29.64 -7.27 6.99
CA ALA A 584 -30.09 -6.31 5.99
C ALA A 584 -31.61 -6.37 5.86
N LEU A 585 -32.25 -5.21 5.81
CA LEU A 585 -33.65 -5.08 5.43
C LEU A 585 -33.77 -5.22 3.91
N GLU A 586 -34.64 -6.11 3.43
CA GLU A 586 -34.94 -6.26 2.00
C GLU A 586 -35.81 -5.10 1.53
N ILE A 587 -35.29 -4.28 0.62
CA ILE A 587 -35.99 -3.12 0.05
C ILE A 587 -36.62 -3.54 -1.29
N THR A 588 -37.95 -3.47 -1.40
CA THR A 588 -38.72 -4.10 -2.49
C THR A 588 -39.34 -3.13 -3.49
N GLY A 589 -39.35 -1.82 -3.23
CA GLY A 589 -39.99 -0.81 -4.10
C GLY A 589 -39.15 -0.37 -5.31
N GLU A 590 -39.81 0.08 -6.39
CA GLU A 590 -39.24 1.10 -7.28
C GLU A 590 -39.04 2.40 -6.47
N SER A 591 -38.12 3.28 -6.86
CA SER A 591 -37.79 4.53 -6.15
C SER A 591 -38.92 5.57 -6.20
N HIS A 592 -40.07 5.21 -5.65
CA HIS A 592 -41.28 6.01 -5.53
C HIS A 592 -41.61 6.09 -4.04
N ILE A 593 -41.06 7.09 -3.36
CA ILE A 593 -41.54 7.42 -2.01
C ILE A 593 -43.06 7.69 -2.12
N ALA A 594 -43.89 7.18 -1.22
CA ALA A 594 -45.29 7.62 -1.15
C ALA A 594 -45.34 9.15 -0.99
N ASN A 595 -46.38 9.84 -1.47
CA ASN A 595 -46.49 11.29 -1.25
C ASN A 595 -46.42 11.59 0.25
N VAL A 596 -45.38 12.32 0.65
CA VAL A 596 -45.19 12.78 2.03
C VAL A 596 -46.40 13.64 2.38
N ASP A 597 -47.10 13.31 3.47
CA ASP A 597 -48.19 14.15 3.95
C ASP A 597 -47.60 15.44 4.54
N GLY A 598 -47.59 16.51 3.74
CA GLY A 598 -46.99 17.81 4.11
C GLY A 598 -45.56 18.00 3.59
N ASN A 599 -44.82 18.94 4.20
CA ASN A 599 -43.48 19.30 3.73
C ASN A 599 -42.34 18.48 4.39
N LEU A 600 -42.61 17.78 5.50
CA LEU A 600 -41.62 16.98 6.24
C LEU A 600 -42.32 15.86 7.01
N HIS A 601 -41.88 14.62 6.80
CA HIS A 601 -42.27 13.45 7.60
C HIS A 601 -41.05 12.94 8.36
N ILE A 602 -41.23 12.64 9.65
CA ILE A 602 -40.15 12.21 10.56
C ILE A 602 -40.52 10.84 11.10
N ILE A 603 -39.59 9.90 11.03
CA ILE A 603 -39.69 8.56 11.62
C ILE A 603 -38.52 8.39 12.56
N SER A 604 -38.76 8.09 13.83
CA SER A 604 -37.70 8.07 14.83
C SER A 604 -37.82 6.92 15.81
N TYR A 605 -36.66 6.43 16.24
CA TYR A 605 -36.55 5.51 17.37
C TYR A 605 -37.05 6.09 18.70
N LEU A 606 -37.20 7.42 18.79
CA LEU A 606 -37.73 8.12 19.95
C LEU A 606 -39.27 8.12 19.97
N ASP A 607 -39.93 7.70 18.90
CA ASP A 607 -41.39 7.70 18.81
C ASP A 607 -41.96 6.55 19.66
N VAL A 608 -42.86 6.87 20.60
CA VAL A 608 -43.46 5.92 21.54
C VAL A 608 -44.96 5.76 21.29
N GLY A 609 -45.48 4.53 21.39
CA GLY A 609 -46.92 4.26 21.38
C GLY A 609 -47.61 4.35 20.02
N LEU A 610 -46.89 4.11 18.92
CA LEU A 610 -47.45 4.10 17.55
C LEU A 610 -48.56 3.06 17.39
N SER A 611 -49.62 3.42 16.66
CA SER A 611 -50.67 2.49 16.24
C SER A 611 -50.20 1.60 15.08
N GLU A 612 -50.87 0.47 14.88
CA GLU A 612 -50.56 -0.48 13.79
C GLU A 612 -50.61 0.18 12.40
N SER A 613 -51.56 1.11 12.19
CA SER A 613 -51.66 1.87 10.95
C SER A 613 -50.49 2.84 10.74
N GLU A 614 -49.96 3.43 11.81
CA GLU A 614 -48.80 4.33 11.73
C GLU A 614 -47.52 3.54 11.46
N LEU A 615 -47.37 2.37 12.07
CA LEU A 615 -46.26 1.45 11.81
C LEU A 615 -46.24 0.98 10.36
N GLN A 616 -47.39 0.53 9.83
CA GLN A 616 -47.51 0.12 8.43
C GLN A 616 -47.18 1.27 7.47
N LYS A 617 -47.65 2.48 7.78
CA LYS A 617 -47.32 3.68 7.01
C LYS A 617 -45.82 3.97 7.02
N ASN A 618 -45.19 3.98 8.20
CA ASN A 618 -43.76 4.23 8.36
C ASN A 618 -42.90 3.17 7.67
N MET A 619 -43.25 1.89 7.82
CA MET A 619 -42.61 0.79 7.10
C MET A 619 -42.76 0.94 5.58
N GLY A 620 -43.92 1.40 5.10
CA GLY A 620 -44.13 1.73 3.70
C GLY A 620 -43.16 2.80 3.18
N TYR A 621 -42.91 3.86 3.95
CA TYR A 621 -41.89 4.85 3.57
C TYR A 621 -40.47 4.26 3.53
N ILE A 622 -40.11 3.45 4.52
CA ILE A 622 -38.79 2.81 4.63
C ILE A 622 -38.55 1.82 3.49
N LEU A 623 -39.47 0.90 3.23
CA LEU A 623 -39.32 -0.16 2.22
C LEU A 623 -39.36 0.35 0.78
N ASN A 624 -39.96 1.51 0.54
CA ASN A 624 -39.94 2.19 -0.76
C ASN A 624 -38.76 3.16 -0.90
N SER A 625 -37.97 3.35 0.17
CA SER A 625 -36.78 4.19 0.17
C SER A 625 -35.54 3.38 -0.17
N LYS A 626 -35.27 3.19 -1.47
CA LYS A 626 -33.96 2.65 -1.93
C LYS A 626 -32.78 3.46 -1.40
N PHE A 627 -33.00 4.68 -0.92
CA PHE A 627 -31.98 5.54 -0.33
C PHE A 627 -31.30 4.94 0.90
N LEU A 628 -31.96 4.00 1.59
CA LEU A 628 -31.38 3.32 2.75
C LEU A 628 -30.33 2.26 2.37
N SER A 629 -30.26 1.82 1.10
CA SER A 629 -29.18 0.91 0.68
C SER A 629 -27.82 1.61 0.55
N TYR A 630 -27.78 2.95 0.53
CA TYR A 630 -26.53 3.70 0.53
C TYR A 630 -25.88 3.68 1.92
N ARG A 631 -24.55 3.48 1.95
CA ARG A 631 -23.73 3.48 3.17
C ARG A 631 -24.25 2.55 4.29
N ASP A 632 -24.80 1.41 3.90
CA ASP A 632 -25.23 0.34 4.81
C ASP A 632 -26.33 0.75 5.82
N MET A 633 -27.13 1.78 5.49
CA MET A 633 -28.21 2.25 6.38
C MET A 633 -29.43 1.33 6.42
N ASN A 634 -29.51 0.34 5.53
CA ASN A 634 -30.53 -0.69 5.52
C ASN A 634 -30.23 -1.83 6.51
N TYR A 635 -29.06 -1.79 7.17
CA TYR A 635 -28.72 -2.77 8.19
C TYR A 635 -29.28 -2.40 9.56
N TYR A 636 -29.50 -3.42 10.38
CA TYR A 636 -30.01 -3.30 11.73
C TYR A 636 -29.57 -4.47 12.61
N PHE A 637 -29.60 -4.27 13.94
CA PHE A 637 -29.34 -5.35 14.89
C PHE A 637 -30.56 -6.25 15.01
N ASN A 638 -30.36 -7.56 14.89
CA ASN A 638 -31.40 -8.54 15.19
C ASN A 638 -31.38 -8.90 16.68
N TYR A 639 -32.51 -8.76 17.36
CA TYR A 639 -32.66 -8.96 18.79
C TYR A 639 -32.22 -10.34 19.24
N LYS A 640 -32.76 -11.41 18.62
CA LYS A 640 -32.43 -12.80 19.00
C LYS A 640 -30.92 -13.07 18.89
N LYS A 641 -30.31 -12.62 17.79
CA LYS A 641 -28.86 -12.78 17.58
C LYS A 641 -28.02 -11.92 18.52
N SER A 642 -28.48 -10.72 18.85
CA SER A 642 -27.82 -9.83 19.81
C SER A 642 -27.83 -10.42 21.23
N VAL A 643 -28.95 -11.00 21.67
CA VAL A 643 -29.05 -11.70 22.96
C VAL A 643 -28.13 -12.92 23.02
N GLU A 644 -28.05 -13.70 21.94
CA GLU A 644 -27.09 -14.82 21.83
C GLU A 644 -25.64 -14.32 21.93
N TYR A 645 -25.32 -13.21 21.26
CA TYR A 645 -23.98 -12.65 21.23
C TYR A 645 -23.54 -12.07 22.58
N ILE A 646 -24.41 -11.31 23.27
CA ILE A 646 -24.13 -10.79 24.63
C ILE A 646 -23.73 -11.93 25.56
N LYS A 647 -24.50 -13.03 25.58
CA LYS A 647 -24.19 -14.17 26.45
C LYS A 647 -22.82 -14.76 26.16
N SER A 648 -22.41 -14.74 24.89
CA SER A 648 -21.07 -15.21 24.50
C SER A 648 -19.96 -14.30 25.01
N ILE A 649 -20.16 -12.98 24.99
CA ILE A 649 -19.23 -11.99 25.56
C ILE A 649 -19.15 -12.16 27.09
N GLU A 650 -20.29 -12.27 27.78
CA GLU A 650 -20.35 -12.45 29.23
C GLU A 650 -19.60 -13.70 29.68
N MET A 651 -19.79 -14.82 28.98
CA MET A 651 -19.06 -16.05 29.24
C MET A 651 -17.55 -15.89 29.03
N GLN A 652 -17.10 -15.10 28.05
CA GLN A 652 -15.67 -14.81 27.85
C GLN A 652 -15.09 -13.97 28.99
N ILE A 653 -15.81 -12.93 29.41
CA ILE A 653 -15.43 -12.09 30.56
C ILE A 653 -15.30 -12.94 31.83
N GLU A 654 -16.26 -13.83 32.09
CA GLU A 654 -16.22 -14.76 33.23
C GLU A 654 -15.02 -15.71 33.17
N LYS A 655 -14.73 -16.31 32.00
CA LYS A 655 -13.57 -17.19 31.83
C LYS A 655 -12.26 -16.49 32.15
N ARG A 656 -12.06 -15.28 31.64
CA ARG A 656 -10.84 -14.50 31.89
C ARG A 656 -10.62 -14.16 33.36
N ASN A 657 -11.70 -13.87 34.09
CA ASN A 657 -11.62 -13.65 35.54
C ASN A 657 -11.23 -14.92 36.30
N ASN A 658 -11.50 -16.10 35.73
CA ASN A 658 -11.14 -17.40 36.30
C ASN A 658 -9.76 -17.90 35.87
N ASP A 659 -9.15 -17.31 34.83
CA ASP A 659 -7.78 -17.60 34.38
C ASP A 659 -6.75 -17.00 35.34
N ILE A 660 -6.75 -17.49 36.59
CA ILE A 660 -5.69 -17.25 37.57
C ILE A 660 -4.67 -18.37 37.42
N ILE A 661 -3.51 -18.07 36.85
CA ILE A 661 -2.39 -19.01 36.73
C ILE A 661 -1.21 -18.48 37.55
N PHE A 662 -0.75 -19.34 38.48
CA PHE A 662 0.34 -19.15 39.46
C PHE A 662 0.04 -18.34 40.73
N THR A 663 -1.07 -18.61 41.42
CA THR A 663 -1.24 -18.15 42.82
C THR A 663 -0.53 -19.01 43.87
N ASN A 664 0.08 -20.13 43.46
CA ASN A 664 0.87 -21.03 44.31
C ASN A 664 2.23 -21.37 43.70
N LEU A 665 3.09 -20.37 43.49
CA LEU A 665 4.54 -20.59 43.33
C LEU A 665 5.33 -19.77 44.35
#